data_AF-A0A0F9LNI5-F1
#
_entry.id   AF-A0A0F9LNI5-F1
#
_cell.length_a   1.000
_cell.length_b   1.000
_cell.length_c   1.000
_cell.angle_alpha   90.00
_cell.angle_beta   90.00
_cell.angle_gamma   90.00
#
_symmetry.space_group_name_H-M   'P 1'
#
loop_
_entity.id
_entity.type
_entity.pdbx_description
1 polymer ?
#
loop_
_entity_poly.entity_id
_entity_poly.type
_entity_poly.pdbx_seq_one_letter_code
_entity_poly.pdbx_strand_id
1 'polypeptide(L)'
;MNRLLLAIALLGSSPAFAQETQPFTIDLKDFCGIDDSLVSTKISPCHAQDASNVLTDNGRLEQIPGIKKIIDSILDGFPGKGAWPFTDSGGTEYLILHASATIYQTNFSGDRVFLNNVDDTVAMEVVQAFNRIYFNNGTDTPWSWDGTSTAAVSAMPLCNQMEFAHERIYCSNTSTSNSEVAVSSFGGAEYWTVPADLVNEPDAPNSFNFNKNDGDNINCLKVTPYGIFIGKGNTTHILKGFDNETYYKRIIAPDVGCVDDRLVQMLEGNVIWLAKQGVYAWPGAGPPILISKKIENRINNIRQLTAQSDSYNVNTQLDWEVGSSNVSPVVGTWSTKISPGLITPSSWSLNGPGLDGGWVMVDVDTTVLSSAFLDNFDDIVTLKTEGETIASNFNWVVARGSWSIESDRTLTTQGAGPNDNGNRSMISTDIVQSSGIWTFVVKSSQTPSAAFRWYIVSNTTGVHIGPVYPDVHYIYLEEVGGNMNLVTNNGGVLDTAPTPKSIRDGNNHLWTVTRDTAGFMVALLDGDSVLSGTHQYSKITNLKTMFAVDGDGGYTPGQTHMDAAFFPNFFETQASTIYDTGFSTPTYGHFTFTGSSLTTSSVTFHAQTSNTNDGSGFTDFESGTLIDDLTTIGGNRYFRQRIIPSPPFATPISSITASDLAVISTGIYSSKVQFIGEDISIFGVGDFTTTESPAGRLFFETRAATFTFTAGNTDISWTSHANHTTVQHSTGAYFQFRVISSSVTSSTEVAQVHRFILNWAEGTSAKGASLVLDRRYIMCVTISSSSTINDSCEILQTNNEWTRLEGISVSALTTFDNDPIGVDGSTNSAVWKIMQE
;
A
#
# COMPACT_ATOMS: atom_id res chain seq x y z
N MET A 1 -65.61 10.68 -70.56
CA MET A 1 -64.75 11.18 -71.64
C MET A 1 -63.33 10.76 -71.30
N ASN A 2 -62.80 9.77 -72.05
CA ASN A 2 -61.41 9.34 -72.29
C ASN A 2 -60.36 9.34 -71.16
N ARG A 3 -59.62 8.27 -70.83
CA ARG A 3 -59.58 6.84 -71.21
C ARG A 3 -58.84 6.15 -70.04
N LEU A 4 -59.47 5.16 -69.42
CA LEU A 4 -58.84 4.24 -68.47
C LEU A 4 -58.29 3.07 -69.29
N LEU A 5 -56.96 2.96 -69.45
CA LEU A 5 -56.32 1.79 -70.07
C LEU A 5 -55.69 0.95 -68.97
N LEU A 6 -56.28 -0.22 -68.77
CA LEU A 6 -55.83 -1.31 -67.91
C LEU A 6 -54.58 -1.94 -68.55
N ALA A 7 -53.41 -1.73 -67.95
CA ALA A 7 -52.18 -2.46 -68.29
C ALA A 7 -51.89 -3.48 -67.20
N ILE A 8 -52.38 -4.70 -67.40
CA ILE A 8 -51.89 -5.91 -66.73
C ILE A 8 -50.53 -6.19 -67.37
N ALA A 9 -49.46 -5.80 -66.69
CA ALA A 9 -48.09 -6.15 -67.05
C ALA A 9 -47.60 -7.31 -66.18
N LEU A 10 -46.98 -8.27 -66.86
CA LEU A 10 -46.53 -9.57 -66.39
C LEU A 10 -45.71 -9.51 -65.10
N LEU A 11 -46.19 -10.20 -64.06
CA LEU A 11 -45.33 -10.76 -63.02
C LEU A 11 -44.65 -12.00 -63.63
N GLY A 12 -43.49 -11.77 -64.26
CA GLY A 12 -42.58 -12.84 -64.63
C GLY A 12 -42.03 -13.47 -63.35
N SER A 13 -42.58 -14.63 -62.97
CA SER A 13 -41.91 -15.54 -62.04
C SER A 13 -40.56 -15.90 -62.65
N SER A 14 -39.47 -15.50 -62.01
CA SER A 14 -38.14 -16.06 -62.30
C SER A 14 -38.25 -17.58 -62.25
N PRO A 15 -37.91 -18.33 -63.31
CA PRO A 15 -37.79 -19.76 -63.18
C PRO A 15 -36.69 -20.01 -62.15
N ALA A 16 -37.06 -20.61 -61.01
CA ALA A 16 -36.09 -21.29 -60.19
C ALA A 16 -35.39 -22.30 -61.10
N PHE A 17 -34.13 -22.04 -61.44
CA PHE A 17 -33.27 -23.07 -61.99
C PHE A 17 -33.11 -24.09 -60.86
N ALA A 18 -34.03 -25.06 -60.80
CA ALA A 18 -33.73 -26.34 -60.21
C ALA A 18 -32.59 -26.89 -61.06
N GLN A 19 -31.35 -26.76 -60.56
CA GLN A 19 -30.22 -27.50 -61.09
C GLN A 19 -30.65 -28.96 -61.06
N GLU A 20 -30.86 -29.54 -62.23
CA GLU A 20 -31.18 -30.95 -62.36
C GLU A 20 -30.05 -31.71 -61.69
N THR A 21 -30.30 -32.24 -60.50
CA THR A 21 -29.44 -33.25 -59.87
C THR A 21 -29.50 -34.48 -60.77
N GLN A 22 -28.71 -34.46 -61.83
CA GLN A 22 -28.32 -35.65 -62.55
C GLN A 22 -27.70 -36.57 -61.47
N PRO A 23 -28.26 -37.76 -61.20
CA PRO A 23 -27.61 -38.72 -60.32
C PRO A 23 -26.31 -39.14 -61.01
N PHE A 24 -25.22 -38.46 -60.67
CA PHE A 24 -23.88 -38.86 -61.08
C PHE A 24 -23.49 -40.04 -60.19
N THR A 25 -23.87 -41.24 -60.62
CA THR A 25 -23.42 -42.48 -60.01
C THR A 25 -21.94 -42.64 -60.35
N ILE A 26 -21.06 -42.22 -59.45
CA ILE A 26 -19.64 -42.57 -59.53
C ILE A 26 -19.56 -44.06 -59.22
N ASP A 27 -19.21 -44.84 -60.23
CA ASP A 27 -19.07 -46.27 -60.11
C ASP A 27 -17.68 -46.55 -59.53
N LEU A 28 -17.55 -47.48 -58.57
CA LEU A 28 -16.34 -47.72 -57.75
C LEU A 28 -15.05 -48.07 -58.54
N LYS A 29 -15.14 -48.13 -59.86
CA LYS A 29 -14.11 -48.43 -60.86
C LYS A 29 -13.39 -47.19 -61.38
N ASP A 30 -13.78 -46.00 -60.92
CA ASP A 30 -13.11 -44.74 -61.27
C ASP A 30 -11.87 -44.45 -60.38
N PHE A 31 -11.27 -45.45 -59.71
CA PHE A 31 -10.14 -45.30 -58.78
C PHE A 31 -8.98 -46.31 -59.08
N CYS A 32 -7.76 -45.82 -59.32
CA CYS A 32 -6.55 -46.56 -59.74
C CYS A 32 -5.22 -46.24 -58.96
N GLY A 33 -5.13 -45.38 -57.91
CA GLY A 33 -3.94 -45.31 -57.02
C GLY A 33 -3.40 -43.92 -56.61
N ILE A 34 -2.98 -43.67 -55.36
CA ILE A 34 -2.42 -42.35 -54.94
C ILE A 34 -1.16 -42.00 -55.74
N ASP A 35 -1.18 -40.83 -56.37
CA ASP A 35 -0.03 -40.24 -57.09
C ASP A 35 0.41 -38.98 -56.34
N ASP A 36 1.44 -39.12 -55.50
CA ASP A 36 2.08 -38.04 -54.74
C ASP A 36 3.13 -37.28 -55.57
N SER A 37 3.29 -37.66 -56.84
CA SER A 37 4.30 -37.09 -57.74
C SER A 37 3.74 -36.04 -58.71
N LEU A 38 2.42 -35.94 -58.81
CA LEU A 38 1.71 -35.00 -59.67
C LEU A 38 1.00 -33.93 -58.85
N VAL A 39 1.16 -32.66 -59.25
CA VAL A 39 0.39 -31.55 -58.70
C VAL A 39 -1.11 -31.78 -58.85
N SER A 40 -1.90 -31.37 -57.85
CA SER A 40 -3.36 -31.54 -57.76
C SER A 40 -4.18 -31.29 -59.04
N THR A 41 -3.75 -30.40 -59.93
CA THR A 41 -4.41 -30.14 -61.24
C THR A 41 -4.21 -31.25 -62.28
N LYS A 42 -3.30 -32.20 -62.04
CA LYS A 42 -2.94 -33.32 -62.92
C LYS A 42 -3.30 -34.69 -62.34
N ILE A 43 -3.82 -34.73 -61.12
CA ILE A 43 -4.28 -35.96 -60.49
C ILE A 43 -5.59 -36.39 -61.17
N SER A 44 -5.56 -37.54 -61.84
CA SER A 44 -6.76 -38.14 -62.42
C SER A 44 -7.71 -38.60 -61.30
N PRO A 45 -9.05 -38.54 -61.46
CA PRO A 45 -10.01 -39.13 -60.51
C PRO A 45 -9.68 -40.59 -60.16
N CYS A 46 -9.03 -41.26 -61.11
CA CYS A 46 -8.49 -42.59 -61.03
C CYS A 46 -7.20 -42.70 -60.20
N HIS A 47 -6.82 -41.74 -59.35
CA HIS A 47 -5.58 -41.85 -58.56
C HIS A 47 -5.80 -41.98 -57.03
N ALA A 48 -6.70 -42.86 -56.53
CA ALA A 48 -6.94 -43.03 -55.08
C ALA A 48 -7.21 -44.48 -54.57
N GLN A 49 -6.37 -45.47 -54.91
CA GLN A 49 -6.63 -46.89 -54.59
C GLN A 49 -6.53 -47.26 -53.09
N ASP A 50 -5.70 -46.60 -52.29
CA ASP A 50 -5.66 -46.83 -50.82
C ASP A 50 -6.88 -46.23 -50.10
N ALA A 51 -7.64 -45.36 -50.78
CA ALA A 51 -8.95 -44.90 -50.31
C ALA A 51 -10.07 -45.93 -50.53
N SER A 52 -9.80 -47.08 -51.16
CA SER A 52 -10.78 -48.17 -51.31
C SER A 52 -11.25 -48.77 -49.98
N ASN A 53 -10.49 -48.56 -48.90
CA ASN A 53 -10.86 -48.93 -47.53
C ASN A 53 -11.30 -47.71 -46.68
N VAL A 54 -11.45 -46.53 -47.29
CA VAL A 54 -11.93 -45.32 -46.61
C VAL A 54 -13.44 -45.23 -46.81
N LEU A 55 -14.19 -45.53 -45.76
CA LEU A 55 -15.61 -45.18 -45.71
C LEU A 55 -15.68 -43.65 -45.66
N THR A 56 -16.24 -43.05 -46.72
CA THR A 56 -16.52 -41.61 -46.76
C THR A 56 -17.96 -41.39 -46.31
N ASP A 57 -18.19 -40.41 -45.45
CA ASP A 57 -19.53 -40.15 -44.88
C ASP A 57 -20.59 -39.79 -45.94
N ASN A 58 -20.16 -39.35 -47.12
CA ASN A 58 -21.01 -38.99 -48.26
C ASN A 58 -20.82 -39.89 -49.50
N GLY A 59 -20.06 -40.99 -49.40
CA GLY A 59 -19.82 -41.89 -50.53
C GLY A 59 -19.01 -41.28 -51.68
N ARG A 60 -18.32 -40.15 -51.46
CA ARG A 60 -17.43 -39.48 -52.42
C ARG A 60 -16.21 -38.88 -51.74
N LEU A 61 -15.08 -38.86 -52.43
CA LEU A 61 -13.95 -37.99 -52.09
C LEU A 61 -14.24 -36.61 -52.66
N GLU A 62 -14.05 -35.58 -51.84
CA GLU A 62 -14.22 -34.20 -52.25
C GLU A 62 -12.89 -33.48 -52.08
N GLN A 63 -12.34 -32.97 -53.19
CA GLN A 63 -11.15 -32.14 -53.14
C GLN A 63 -11.54 -30.78 -52.57
N ILE A 64 -10.89 -30.38 -51.49
CA ILE A 64 -11.01 -29.03 -50.95
C ILE A 64 -10.06 -28.14 -51.77
N PRO A 65 -10.53 -27.01 -52.34
CA PRO A 65 -9.64 -26.07 -52.99
C PRO A 65 -8.50 -25.68 -52.05
N GLY A 66 -7.26 -25.81 -52.51
CA GLY A 66 -6.09 -25.41 -51.74
C GLY A 66 -6.13 -23.92 -51.44
N ILE A 67 -5.72 -23.52 -50.24
CA ILE A 67 -5.58 -22.11 -49.89
C ILE A 67 -4.35 -21.56 -50.61
N LYS A 68 -4.57 -20.61 -51.53
CA LYS A 68 -3.50 -20.02 -52.33
C LYS A 68 -2.65 -19.09 -51.46
N LYS A 69 -1.34 -19.36 -51.42
CA LYS A 69 -0.36 -18.54 -50.69
C LYS A 69 0.01 -17.31 -51.52
N ILE A 70 -0.05 -16.15 -50.88
CA ILE A 70 0.31 -14.88 -51.53
C ILE A 70 1.76 -14.46 -51.27
N ILE A 71 2.33 -14.91 -50.15
CA ILE A 71 3.62 -14.40 -49.67
C ILE A 71 4.79 -14.69 -50.62
N ASP A 72 4.80 -15.83 -51.32
CA ASP A 72 5.95 -16.22 -52.14
C ASP A 72 6.07 -15.42 -53.45
N SER A 73 5.05 -14.67 -53.86
CA SER A 73 5.10 -13.84 -55.07
C SER A 73 4.98 -12.34 -54.80
N ILE A 74 4.30 -11.94 -53.72
CA ILE A 74 3.92 -10.54 -53.48
C ILE A 74 4.50 -9.96 -52.21
N LEU A 75 4.92 -10.73 -51.20
CA LEU A 75 5.33 -10.17 -49.90
C LEU A 75 6.60 -10.82 -49.34
N ASP A 76 7.52 -11.26 -50.21
CA ASP A 76 8.74 -11.95 -49.78
C ASP A 76 9.48 -11.16 -48.67
N GLY A 77 9.72 -11.84 -47.55
CA GLY A 77 10.36 -11.29 -46.34
C GLY A 77 9.47 -10.53 -45.36
N PHE A 78 8.17 -10.32 -45.62
CA PHE A 78 7.27 -9.56 -44.73
C PHE A 78 6.12 -10.43 -44.19
N PRO A 79 5.98 -10.58 -42.86
CA PRO A 79 4.85 -11.29 -42.28
C PRO A 79 3.57 -10.51 -42.57
N GLY A 80 2.59 -11.17 -43.19
CA GLY A 80 1.30 -10.56 -43.45
C GLY A 80 0.40 -10.66 -42.23
N LYS A 81 -0.52 -9.71 -42.08
CA LYS A 81 -1.45 -9.57 -40.93
C LYS A 81 -2.92 -9.50 -41.33
N GLY A 82 -3.19 -9.27 -42.62
CA GLY A 82 -4.54 -9.02 -43.12
C GLY A 82 -4.59 -9.04 -44.65
N ALA A 83 -5.72 -9.52 -45.18
CA ALA A 83 -6.05 -9.45 -46.59
C ALA A 83 -7.55 -9.16 -46.76
N TRP A 84 -7.86 -8.23 -47.66
CA TRP A 84 -9.24 -7.82 -47.93
C TRP A 84 -9.44 -7.60 -49.45
N PRO A 85 -10.48 -8.19 -50.05
CA PRO A 85 -10.86 -7.86 -51.42
C PRO A 85 -11.46 -6.45 -51.45
N PHE A 86 -11.23 -5.75 -52.55
CA PHE A 86 -11.82 -4.45 -52.83
C PHE A 86 -12.12 -4.32 -54.32
N THR A 87 -13.33 -3.91 -54.64
CA THR A 87 -13.70 -3.56 -56.02
C THR A 87 -13.88 -2.05 -56.09
N ASP A 88 -13.11 -1.41 -56.97
CA ASP A 88 -13.20 0.03 -57.17
C ASP A 88 -14.47 0.43 -57.95
N SER A 89 -14.68 1.74 -58.10
CA SER A 89 -15.80 2.26 -58.90
C SER A 89 -15.74 1.91 -60.39
N GLY A 90 -14.57 1.51 -60.90
CA GLY A 90 -14.35 1.05 -62.27
C GLY A 90 -14.62 -0.45 -62.47
N GLY A 91 -14.89 -1.20 -61.40
CA GLY A 91 -15.07 -2.65 -61.43
C GLY A 91 -13.77 -3.45 -61.40
N THR A 92 -12.63 -2.80 -61.15
CA THR A 92 -11.35 -3.49 -60.98
C THR A 92 -11.28 -4.07 -59.58
N GLU A 93 -11.05 -5.38 -59.50
CA GLU A 93 -10.80 -6.06 -58.24
C GLU A 93 -9.34 -5.96 -57.82
N TYR A 94 -9.14 -5.56 -56.58
CA TYR A 94 -7.87 -5.46 -55.90
C TYR A 94 -7.89 -6.33 -54.66
N LEU A 95 -6.74 -6.90 -54.35
CA LEU A 95 -6.48 -7.46 -53.05
C LEU A 95 -5.62 -6.48 -52.25
N ILE A 96 -6.15 -6.08 -51.11
CA ILE A 96 -5.46 -5.21 -50.16
C ILE A 96 -4.76 -6.07 -49.14
N LEU A 97 -3.47 -5.81 -48.91
CA LEU A 97 -2.60 -6.61 -48.07
C LEU A 97 -1.96 -5.74 -46.99
N HIS A 98 -2.07 -6.16 -45.73
CA HIS A 98 -1.29 -5.58 -44.63
C HIS A 98 -0.10 -6.48 -44.33
N ALA A 99 1.12 -5.97 -44.54
CA ALA A 99 2.36 -6.71 -44.28
C ALA A 99 3.36 -5.84 -43.52
N SER A 100 3.81 -6.33 -42.36
CA SER A 100 4.66 -5.56 -41.43
C SER A 100 4.05 -4.18 -41.10
N ALA A 101 4.70 -3.09 -41.50
CA ALA A 101 4.30 -1.70 -41.28
C ALA A 101 3.65 -1.05 -42.51
N THR A 102 3.22 -1.83 -43.51
CA THR A 102 2.84 -1.30 -44.82
C THR A 102 1.55 -1.94 -45.36
N ILE A 103 0.71 -1.12 -45.98
CA ILE A 103 -0.45 -1.54 -46.75
C ILE A 103 -0.13 -1.49 -48.24
N TYR A 104 -0.39 -2.59 -48.94
CA TYR A 104 -0.23 -2.74 -50.39
C TYR A 104 -1.57 -3.04 -51.06
N GLN A 105 -1.66 -2.71 -52.36
CA GLN A 105 -2.66 -3.29 -53.26
C GLN A 105 -2.00 -4.11 -54.35
N THR A 106 -2.71 -5.12 -54.84
CA THR A 106 -2.37 -5.88 -56.04
C THR A 106 -3.63 -6.37 -56.74
N ASN A 107 -3.59 -6.47 -58.07
CA ASN A 107 -4.60 -7.16 -58.87
C ASN A 107 -3.98 -8.35 -59.65
N PHE A 108 -2.77 -8.77 -59.26
CA PHE A 108 -1.97 -9.83 -59.90
C PHE A 108 -1.57 -9.60 -61.37
N SER A 109 -1.92 -8.45 -61.97
CA SER A 109 -1.54 -8.10 -63.35
C SER A 109 -0.20 -7.36 -63.45
N GLY A 110 0.38 -6.94 -62.33
CA GLY A 110 1.65 -6.22 -62.23
C GLY A 110 2.23 -6.25 -60.81
N ASP A 111 3.24 -5.39 -60.57
CA ASP A 111 3.85 -5.24 -59.24
C ASP A 111 2.86 -4.69 -58.21
N ARG A 112 3.06 -5.06 -56.94
CA ARG A 112 2.30 -4.49 -55.82
C ARG A 112 2.55 -2.99 -55.72
N VAL A 113 1.49 -2.25 -55.39
CA VAL A 113 1.58 -0.79 -55.21
C VAL A 113 1.43 -0.47 -53.73
N PHE A 114 2.36 0.32 -53.22
CA PHE A 114 2.32 0.88 -51.87
C PHE A 114 1.12 1.83 -51.73
N LEU A 115 0.33 1.68 -50.66
CA LEU A 115 -0.76 2.59 -50.32
C LEU A 115 -0.40 3.50 -49.14
N ASN A 116 0.04 2.93 -48.01
CA ASN A 116 0.36 3.69 -46.81
C ASN A 116 1.27 2.92 -45.85
N ASN A 117 1.93 3.64 -44.93
CA ASN A 117 2.59 3.08 -43.76
C ASN A 117 1.65 3.10 -42.56
N VAL A 118 1.76 2.10 -41.70
CA VAL A 118 0.96 1.90 -40.49
C VAL A 118 1.85 1.33 -39.39
N ASP A 119 1.49 1.53 -38.12
CA ASP A 119 2.23 0.93 -37.01
C ASP A 119 2.25 -0.62 -37.12
N ASP A 120 3.42 -1.24 -36.94
CA ASP A 120 3.58 -2.68 -37.06
C ASP A 120 3.15 -3.45 -35.79
N THR A 121 2.71 -2.76 -34.76
CA THR A 121 2.19 -3.36 -33.52
C THR A 121 0.66 -3.44 -33.51
N VAL A 122 -0.02 -2.74 -34.43
CA VAL A 122 -1.49 -2.64 -34.43
C VAL A 122 -2.14 -3.53 -35.49
N ALA A 123 -3.32 -4.03 -35.17
CA ALA A 123 -4.19 -4.70 -36.13
C ALA A 123 -4.94 -3.65 -36.95
N MET A 124 -4.94 -3.81 -38.27
CA MET A 124 -5.74 -2.97 -39.15
C MET A 124 -7.11 -3.59 -39.33
N GLU A 125 -8.13 -2.77 -39.17
CA GLU A 125 -9.49 -3.09 -39.59
C GLU A 125 -9.85 -2.33 -40.85
N VAL A 126 -10.59 -3.02 -41.72
CA VAL A 126 -10.80 -2.59 -43.09
C VAL A 126 -12.23 -2.86 -43.48
N VAL A 127 -12.90 -1.85 -44.03
CA VAL A 127 -14.28 -1.97 -44.50
C VAL A 127 -14.44 -1.30 -45.85
N GLN A 128 -15.13 -1.98 -46.78
CA GLN A 128 -15.51 -1.40 -48.06
C GLN A 128 -16.86 -0.71 -47.93
N ALA A 129 -16.92 0.58 -48.30
CA ALA A 129 -18.13 1.40 -48.25
C ALA A 129 -18.04 2.54 -49.26
N PHE A 130 -19.17 3.00 -49.80
CA PHE A 130 -19.23 4.21 -50.64
C PHE A 130 -18.20 4.26 -51.80
N ASN A 131 -17.96 3.12 -52.47
CA ASN A 131 -16.94 2.96 -53.52
C ASN A 131 -15.50 3.25 -53.08
N ARG A 132 -15.24 3.12 -51.78
CA ARG A 132 -13.93 3.28 -51.15
C ARG A 132 -13.69 2.13 -50.19
N ILE A 133 -12.45 1.97 -49.80
CA ILE A 133 -12.07 1.12 -48.68
C ILE A 133 -11.51 2.01 -47.56
N TYR A 134 -12.00 1.81 -46.34
CA TYR A 134 -11.65 2.58 -45.15
C TYR A 134 -10.76 1.75 -44.24
N PHE A 135 -9.78 2.40 -43.62
CA PHE A 135 -8.75 1.80 -42.77
C PHE A 135 -8.74 2.48 -41.41
N ASN A 136 -8.75 1.67 -40.35
CA ASN A 136 -8.68 2.14 -38.97
C ASN A 136 -7.94 1.10 -38.12
N ASN A 137 -7.02 1.56 -37.28
CA ASN A 137 -6.24 0.71 -36.37
C ASN A 137 -6.38 1.13 -34.90
N GLY A 138 -7.30 2.05 -34.61
CA GLY A 138 -7.53 2.55 -33.25
C GLY A 138 -6.47 3.54 -32.73
N THR A 139 -5.40 3.81 -33.48
CA THR A 139 -4.30 4.69 -33.04
C THR A 139 -4.00 5.82 -34.04
N ASP A 140 -3.84 5.49 -35.31
CA ASP A 140 -3.56 6.44 -36.39
C ASP A 140 -4.85 7.07 -36.93
N THR A 141 -4.74 8.25 -37.53
CA THR A 141 -5.89 8.90 -38.17
C THR A 141 -6.48 7.99 -39.25
N PRO A 142 -7.78 7.66 -39.20
CA PRO A 142 -8.40 6.80 -40.20
C PRO A 142 -8.27 7.41 -41.59
N TRP A 143 -8.18 6.56 -42.60
CA TRP A 143 -8.02 7.00 -43.99
C TRP A 143 -8.76 6.06 -44.93
N SER A 144 -8.90 6.47 -46.19
CA SER A 144 -9.60 5.72 -47.22
C SER A 144 -8.81 5.68 -48.52
N TRP A 145 -9.12 4.70 -49.37
CA TRP A 145 -8.62 4.60 -50.75
C TRP A 145 -9.78 4.34 -51.71
N ASP A 146 -9.78 5.01 -52.86
CA ASP A 146 -10.86 4.95 -53.86
C ASP A 146 -10.51 4.14 -55.11
N GLY A 147 -9.38 3.44 -55.10
CA GLY A 147 -8.78 2.78 -56.27
C GLY A 147 -7.69 3.60 -56.95
N THR A 148 -7.61 4.90 -56.69
CA THR A 148 -6.62 5.82 -57.31
C THR A 148 -5.79 6.59 -56.29
N SER A 149 -6.43 7.14 -55.25
CA SER A 149 -5.81 8.04 -54.28
C SER A 149 -6.23 7.74 -52.85
N THR A 150 -5.35 8.05 -51.89
CA THR A 150 -5.64 7.93 -50.47
C THR A 150 -6.11 9.28 -49.88
N ALA A 151 -7.01 9.24 -48.91
CA ALA A 151 -7.52 10.44 -48.23
C ALA A 151 -7.74 10.19 -46.73
N ALA A 152 -7.31 11.12 -45.88
CA ALA A 152 -7.59 11.07 -44.45
C ALA A 152 -9.08 11.30 -44.16
N VAL A 153 -9.62 10.59 -43.16
CA VAL A 153 -11.03 10.64 -42.72
C VAL A 153 -11.04 11.02 -41.23
N SER A 154 -10.57 12.23 -40.93
CA SER A 154 -10.31 12.69 -39.55
C SER A 154 -11.54 12.75 -38.64
N ALA A 155 -12.74 12.77 -39.21
CA ALA A 155 -13.99 12.76 -38.45
C ALA A 155 -14.39 11.35 -37.97
N MET A 156 -13.85 10.29 -38.58
CA MET A 156 -14.09 8.91 -38.16
C MET A 156 -13.43 8.67 -36.80
N PRO A 157 -14.15 8.13 -35.81
CA PRO A 157 -13.57 7.77 -34.52
C PRO A 157 -12.45 6.73 -34.69
N LEU A 158 -11.42 6.83 -33.87
CA LEU A 158 -10.46 5.74 -33.67
C LEU A 158 -11.20 4.55 -33.04
N CYS A 159 -11.23 3.40 -33.70
CA CYS A 159 -11.94 2.21 -33.24
C CYS A 159 -11.28 0.91 -33.68
N ASN A 160 -11.67 -0.20 -33.04
CA ASN A 160 -10.99 -1.49 -33.18
C ASN A 160 -11.74 -2.51 -34.04
N GLN A 161 -13.00 -2.27 -34.41
CA GLN A 161 -13.70 -3.01 -35.47
C GLN A 161 -14.54 -2.06 -36.32
N MET A 162 -14.66 -2.39 -37.61
CA MET A 162 -15.49 -1.66 -38.56
C MET A 162 -16.38 -2.60 -39.37
N GLU A 163 -17.59 -2.15 -39.66
CA GLU A 163 -18.55 -2.87 -40.49
C GLU A 163 -19.41 -1.89 -41.31
N PHE A 164 -19.90 -2.32 -42.47
CA PHE A 164 -20.72 -1.47 -43.34
C PHE A 164 -22.09 -2.10 -43.61
N ALA A 165 -23.15 -1.40 -43.21
CA ALA A 165 -24.53 -1.79 -43.46
C ALA A 165 -25.43 -0.56 -43.47
N HIS A 166 -26.61 -0.67 -44.08
CA HIS A 166 -27.62 0.40 -44.10
C HIS A 166 -27.06 1.75 -44.58
N GLU A 167 -26.13 1.71 -45.55
CA GLU A 167 -25.41 2.88 -46.08
C GLU A 167 -24.69 3.70 -44.98
N ARG A 168 -24.19 3.02 -43.95
CA ARG A 168 -23.47 3.59 -42.82
C ARG A 168 -22.30 2.71 -42.41
N ILE A 169 -21.28 3.34 -41.85
CA ILE A 169 -20.16 2.64 -41.23
C ILE A 169 -20.42 2.56 -39.72
N TYR A 170 -20.25 1.36 -39.18
CA TYR A 170 -20.29 1.06 -37.75
C TYR A 170 -18.86 0.90 -37.26
N CYS A 171 -18.57 1.43 -36.08
CA CYS A 171 -17.23 1.55 -35.52
C CYS A 171 -17.30 1.28 -34.02
N SER A 172 -16.69 0.19 -33.54
CA SER A 172 -16.81 -0.27 -32.15
C SER A 172 -15.48 -0.24 -31.38
N ASN A 173 -15.59 -0.14 -30.05
CA ASN A 173 -14.47 0.20 -29.16
C ASN A 173 -13.83 1.53 -29.56
N THR A 174 -14.62 2.59 -29.51
CA THR A 174 -14.08 3.92 -29.80
C THR A 174 -13.11 4.34 -28.70
N SER A 175 -12.19 5.26 -29.00
CA SER A 175 -11.27 5.85 -28.01
C SER A 175 -11.96 6.41 -26.75
N THR A 176 -13.26 6.70 -26.80
CA THR A 176 -14.07 7.18 -25.68
C THR A 176 -14.81 6.08 -24.93
N SER A 177 -15.04 4.90 -25.54
CA SER A 177 -15.77 3.81 -24.91
C SER A 177 -15.54 2.46 -25.58
N ASN A 178 -15.13 1.48 -24.77
CA ASN A 178 -14.96 0.09 -25.19
C ASN A 178 -16.29 -0.71 -25.28
N SER A 179 -17.43 -0.09 -24.98
CA SER A 179 -18.74 -0.74 -25.03
C SER A 179 -19.72 -0.02 -25.96
N GLU A 180 -19.21 0.87 -26.79
CA GLU A 180 -19.97 1.69 -27.72
C GLU A 180 -19.74 1.23 -29.16
N VAL A 181 -20.82 1.24 -29.94
CA VAL A 181 -20.79 1.21 -31.41
C VAL A 181 -21.21 2.58 -31.89
N ALA A 182 -20.28 3.35 -32.45
CA ALA A 182 -20.58 4.59 -33.16
C ALA A 182 -21.05 4.25 -34.58
N VAL A 183 -21.98 5.05 -35.10
CA VAL A 183 -22.59 4.87 -36.42
C VAL A 183 -22.45 6.18 -37.18
N SER A 184 -21.89 6.13 -38.39
CA SER A 184 -21.76 7.30 -39.26
C SER A 184 -23.12 7.83 -39.70
N SER A 185 -23.15 9.05 -40.25
CA SER A 185 -24.30 9.53 -41.01
C SER A 185 -24.60 8.61 -42.20
N PHE A 186 -25.86 8.60 -42.63
CA PHE A 186 -26.25 7.95 -43.87
C PHE A 186 -25.46 8.50 -45.07
N GLY A 187 -24.97 7.61 -45.94
CA GLY A 187 -24.35 7.97 -47.22
C GLY A 187 -22.91 8.49 -47.14
N GLY A 188 -22.28 8.53 -45.97
CA GLY A 188 -20.91 9.05 -45.83
C GLY A 188 -20.18 8.62 -44.56
N ALA A 189 -18.87 8.82 -44.57
CA ALA A 189 -17.94 8.52 -43.47
C ALA A 189 -17.41 9.78 -42.79
N GLU A 190 -17.85 10.97 -43.21
CA GLU A 190 -17.32 12.26 -42.80
C GLU A 190 -18.05 12.87 -41.59
N TYR A 191 -19.21 12.35 -41.21
CA TYR A 191 -20.00 12.88 -40.08
C TYR A 191 -20.27 11.78 -39.05
N TRP A 192 -19.84 12.06 -37.82
CA TRP A 192 -19.95 11.15 -36.66
C TRP A 192 -20.49 11.84 -35.41
N THR A 193 -20.72 13.15 -35.47
CA THR A 193 -21.26 13.91 -34.35
C THR A 193 -22.75 13.62 -34.22
N VAL A 194 -23.12 12.98 -33.11
CA VAL A 194 -24.51 12.69 -32.77
C VAL A 194 -25.24 13.99 -32.47
N PRO A 195 -26.34 14.32 -33.18
CA PRO A 195 -27.12 15.53 -32.93
C PRO A 195 -27.89 15.43 -31.60
N ALA A 196 -28.32 16.58 -31.07
CA ALA A 196 -29.11 16.62 -29.84
C ALA A 196 -30.53 16.03 -30.02
N ASP A 197 -31.06 16.03 -31.25
CA ASP A 197 -32.41 15.60 -31.58
C ASP A 197 -32.40 14.45 -32.60
N LEU A 198 -31.92 13.28 -32.16
CA LEU A 198 -31.85 12.06 -32.96
C LEU A 198 -33.21 11.60 -33.54
N VAL A 199 -34.33 11.94 -32.88
CA VAL A 199 -35.67 11.47 -33.27
C VAL A 199 -36.14 12.13 -34.55
N ASN A 200 -35.73 13.37 -34.81
CA ASN A 200 -36.11 14.12 -36.01
C ASN A 200 -35.05 14.09 -37.12
N GLU A 201 -33.96 13.35 -36.91
CA GLU A 201 -32.84 13.23 -37.85
C GLU A 201 -32.55 11.74 -38.13
N PRO A 202 -33.40 11.05 -38.93
CA PRO A 202 -33.27 9.62 -39.20
C PRO A 202 -31.91 9.27 -39.81
N ASP A 203 -31.33 10.17 -40.60
CA ASP A 203 -30.07 10.03 -41.34
C ASP A 203 -28.82 10.47 -40.57
N ALA A 204 -28.97 11.08 -39.39
CA ALA A 204 -27.85 11.60 -38.63
C ALA A 204 -26.99 10.49 -38.00
N PRO A 205 -25.72 10.77 -37.64
CA PRO A 205 -24.90 9.86 -36.88
C PRO A 205 -25.54 9.46 -35.55
N ASN A 206 -25.22 8.28 -35.04
CA ASN A 206 -25.78 7.74 -33.80
C ASN A 206 -24.73 6.95 -33.03
N SER A 207 -25.03 6.59 -31.78
CA SER A 207 -24.21 5.66 -31.03
C SER A 207 -25.00 4.77 -30.08
N PHE A 208 -24.55 3.53 -29.93
CA PHE A 208 -25.23 2.51 -29.15
C PHE A 208 -24.27 1.92 -28.11
N ASN A 209 -24.65 2.04 -26.84
CA ASN A 209 -23.93 1.40 -25.74
C ASN A 209 -24.50 -0.01 -25.46
N PHE A 210 -23.61 -0.99 -25.29
CA PHE A 210 -23.92 -2.39 -24.98
C PHE A 210 -23.33 -2.76 -23.62
N ASN A 211 -24.17 -2.77 -22.58
CA ASN A 211 -23.78 -2.96 -21.17
C ASN A 211 -22.64 -2.02 -20.75
N LYS A 212 -22.90 -0.71 -20.75
CA LYS A 212 -21.92 0.32 -20.43
C LYS A 212 -21.30 0.10 -19.04
N ASN A 213 -19.98 0.24 -18.93
CA ASN A 213 -19.19 0.17 -17.69
C ASN A 213 -19.14 -1.21 -17.00
N ASP A 214 -19.41 -2.31 -17.71
CA ASP A 214 -19.20 -3.66 -17.17
C ASP A 214 -17.74 -4.14 -17.22
N GLY A 215 -16.84 -3.30 -17.75
CA GLY A 215 -15.41 -3.60 -17.92
C GLY A 215 -15.11 -4.54 -19.10
N ASP A 216 -16.12 -4.96 -19.86
CA ASP A 216 -15.99 -5.85 -21.01
C ASP A 216 -16.00 -5.04 -22.32
N ASN A 217 -15.17 -5.44 -23.26
CA ASN A 217 -15.00 -4.77 -24.55
C ASN A 217 -15.91 -5.42 -25.60
N ILE A 218 -16.21 -4.72 -26.69
CA ILE A 218 -16.82 -5.34 -27.87
C ILE A 218 -15.73 -6.11 -28.61
N ASN A 219 -15.77 -7.43 -28.59
CA ASN A 219 -14.77 -8.25 -29.28
C ASN A 219 -15.16 -8.57 -30.72
N CYS A 220 -16.46 -8.52 -31.02
CA CYS A 220 -17.01 -8.89 -32.32
C CYS A 220 -18.02 -7.88 -32.82
N LEU A 221 -17.83 -7.41 -34.05
CA LEU A 221 -18.79 -6.61 -34.80
C LEU A 221 -18.93 -7.24 -36.19
N LYS A 222 -20.12 -7.71 -36.55
CA LYS A 222 -20.34 -8.36 -37.86
C LYS A 222 -21.70 -8.01 -38.44
N VAL A 223 -21.77 -7.66 -39.71
CA VAL A 223 -23.05 -7.55 -40.41
C VAL A 223 -23.59 -8.94 -40.71
N THR A 224 -24.86 -9.15 -40.39
CA THR A 224 -25.57 -10.41 -40.67
C THR A 224 -26.92 -10.11 -41.33
N PRO A 225 -27.56 -11.10 -41.99
CA PRO A 225 -28.92 -10.93 -42.51
C PRO A 225 -29.97 -10.59 -41.43
N TYR A 226 -29.64 -10.79 -40.15
CA TYR A 226 -30.54 -10.55 -39.03
C TYR A 226 -30.40 -9.15 -38.41
N GLY A 227 -29.35 -8.41 -38.79
CA GLY A 227 -28.92 -7.15 -38.17
C GLY A 227 -27.41 -7.12 -37.92
N ILE A 228 -26.93 -6.15 -37.16
CA ILE A 228 -25.53 -6.06 -36.76
C ILE A 228 -25.33 -6.93 -35.53
N PHE A 229 -24.52 -7.99 -35.63
CA PHE A 229 -24.11 -8.84 -34.52
C PHE A 229 -23.01 -8.15 -33.72
N ILE A 230 -23.20 -8.08 -32.39
CA ILE A 230 -22.26 -7.47 -31.46
C ILE A 230 -21.95 -8.49 -30.36
N GLY A 231 -20.70 -8.92 -30.26
CA GLY A 231 -20.23 -9.84 -29.23
C GLY A 231 -19.26 -9.17 -28.27
N LYS A 232 -19.49 -9.32 -26.97
CA LYS A 232 -18.53 -8.98 -25.90
C LYS A 232 -17.89 -10.26 -25.36
N GLY A 233 -16.96 -10.17 -24.43
CA GLY A 233 -16.30 -11.34 -23.83
C GLY A 233 -17.26 -12.38 -23.22
N ASN A 234 -18.41 -11.96 -22.67
CA ASN A 234 -19.39 -12.87 -22.04
C ASN A 234 -20.83 -12.75 -22.54
N THR A 235 -21.16 -11.76 -23.39
CA THR A 235 -22.53 -11.53 -23.86
C THR A 235 -22.58 -11.32 -25.37
N THR A 236 -23.70 -11.67 -26.00
CA THR A 236 -23.95 -11.40 -27.41
C THR A 236 -25.26 -10.66 -27.60
N HIS A 237 -25.23 -9.72 -28.52
CA HIS A 237 -26.29 -8.76 -28.81
C HIS A 237 -26.51 -8.67 -30.31
N ILE A 238 -27.65 -8.13 -30.70
CA ILE A 238 -27.95 -7.72 -32.06
C ILE A 238 -28.56 -6.33 -32.07
N LEU A 239 -28.11 -5.50 -32.99
CA LEU A 239 -28.73 -4.22 -33.34
C LEU A 239 -29.53 -4.43 -34.63
N LYS A 240 -30.84 -4.23 -34.55
CA LYS A 240 -31.77 -4.36 -35.67
C LYS A 240 -32.37 -3.00 -36.01
N GLY A 241 -32.71 -2.78 -37.27
CA GLY A 241 -33.19 -1.50 -37.78
C GLY A 241 -32.30 -0.98 -38.90
N PHE A 242 -32.70 0.11 -39.53
CA PHE A 242 -32.02 0.69 -40.70
C PHE A 242 -31.62 2.15 -40.48
N ASP A 243 -32.30 2.85 -39.58
CA ASP A 243 -32.14 4.27 -39.27
C ASP A 243 -32.36 4.54 -37.77
N ASN A 244 -32.20 5.81 -37.37
CA ASN A 244 -32.32 6.22 -35.97
C ASN A 244 -33.71 6.01 -35.37
N GLU A 245 -34.77 5.94 -36.19
CA GLU A 245 -36.14 5.70 -35.72
C GLU A 245 -36.42 4.22 -35.45
N THR A 246 -35.74 3.34 -36.19
CA THR A 246 -36.04 1.90 -36.22
C THR A 246 -35.00 1.06 -35.48
N TYR A 247 -33.88 1.63 -35.07
CA TYR A 247 -32.86 0.89 -34.33
C TYR A 247 -33.37 0.41 -32.96
N TYR A 248 -33.27 -0.89 -32.72
CA TYR A 248 -33.45 -1.48 -31.40
C TYR A 248 -32.40 -2.54 -31.09
N LYS A 249 -32.01 -2.58 -29.82
CA LYS A 249 -31.02 -3.52 -29.28
C LYS A 249 -31.73 -4.73 -28.69
N ARG A 250 -31.17 -5.92 -28.91
CA ARG A 250 -31.65 -7.16 -28.32
C ARG A 250 -30.49 -8.03 -27.88
N ILE A 251 -30.57 -8.61 -26.69
CA ILE A 251 -29.63 -9.63 -26.22
C ILE A 251 -29.96 -10.95 -26.95
N ILE A 252 -28.94 -11.57 -27.56
CA ILE A 252 -29.03 -12.91 -28.14
C ILE A 252 -28.84 -13.94 -27.02
N ALA A 253 -27.74 -13.83 -26.27
CA ALA A 253 -27.44 -14.67 -25.12
C ALA A 253 -26.68 -13.88 -24.03
N PRO A 254 -27.08 -13.99 -22.75
CA PRO A 254 -26.45 -13.29 -21.64
C PRO A 254 -25.16 -13.96 -21.11
N ASP A 255 -24.83 -15.15 -21.59
CA ASP A 255 -23.73 -15.99 -21.10
C ASP A 255 -22.84 -16.58 -22.21
N VAL A 256 -23.15 -16.24 -23.47
CA VAL A 256 -22.35 -16.60 -24.64
C VAL A 256 -21.77 -15.33 -25.21
N GLY A 257 -20.45 -15.17 -25.06
CA GLY A 257 -19.68 -14.07 -25.63
C GLY A 257 -19.15 -14.34 -27.02
N CYS A 258 -18.17 -13.54 -27.43
CA CYS A 258 -17.44 -13.69 -28.67
C CYS A 258 -15.97 -13.28 -28.44
N VAL A 259 -15.07 -13.98 -29.10
CA VAL A 259 -13.62 -13.87 -28.84
C VAL A 259 -12.94 -12.93 -29.83
N ASP A 260 -13.29 -13.03 -31.11
CA ASP A 260 -12.67 -12.26 -32.19
C ASP A 260 -13.66 -12.07 -33.34
N ASP A 261 -13.77 -10.84 -33.85
CA ASP A 261 -14.65 -10.44 -34.95
C ASP A 261 -14.36 -11.20 -36.25
N ARG A 262 -13.09 -11.52 -36.50
CA ARG A 262 -12.64 -12.25 -37.69
C ARG A 262 -13.04 -13.71 -37.67
N LEU A 263 -13.54 -14.22 -36.54
CA LEU A 263 -14.06 -15.58 -36.40
C LEU A 263 -15.59 -15.64 -36.56
N VAL A 264 -16.25 -14.52 -36.84
CA VAL A 264 -17.68 -14.48 -37.08
C VAL A 264 -17.97 -14.66 -38.57
N GLN A 265 -18.69 -15.72 -38.92
CA GLN A 265 -19.04 -16.05 -40.31
C GLN A 265 -20.51 -16.40 -40.46
N MET A 266 -21.02 -16.28 -41.69
CA MET A 266 -22.35 -16.78 -42.07
C MET A 266 -22.22 -18.13 -42.77
N LEU A 267 -22.84 -19.17 -42.22
CA LEU A 267 -22.89 -20.50 -42.82
C LEU A 267 -24.33 -21.04 -42.79
N GLU A 268 -24.90 -21.30 -43.97
CA GLU A 268 -26.23 -21.91 -44.12
C GLU A 268 -27.35 -21.20 -43.33
N GLY A 269 -27.32 -19.87 -43.31
CA GLY A 269 -28.27 -19.06 -42.55
C GLY A 269 -27.98 -18.98 -41.05
N ASN A 270 -26.92 -19.59 -40.55
CA ASN A 270 -26.47 -19.43 -39.18
C ASN A 270 -25.31 -18.44 -39.10
N VAL A 271 -25.33 -17.61 -38.06
CA VAL A 271 -24.13 -16.88 -37.62
C VAL A 271 -23.30 -17.87 -36.81
N ILE A 272 -22.06 -18.13 -37.22
CA ILE A 272 -21.13 -19.01 -36.52
C ILE A 272 -19.99 -18.17 -35.96
N TRP A 273 -19.60 -18.41 -34.70
CA TRP A 273 -18.48 -17.72 -34.07
C TRP A 273 -17.84 -18.53 -32.96
N LEU A 274 -16.61 -18.16 -32.60
CA LEU A 274 -15.90 -18.69 -31.44
C LEU A 274 -16.21 -17.87 -30.17
N ALA A 275 -16.70 -18.55 -29.13
CA ALA A 275 -16.88 -18.04 -27.78
C ALA A 275 -15.95 -18.79 -26.80
N LYS A 276 -15.89 -18.34 -25.53
CA LYS A 276 -15.04 -18.94 -24.48
C LYS A 276 -15.27 -20.45 -24.29
N GLN A 277 -16.51 -20.92 -24.46
CA GLN A 277 -16.88 -22.33 -24.30
C GLN A 277 -16.73 -23.15 -25.60
N GLY A 278 -16.48 -22.51 -26.74
CA GLY A 278 -16.36 -23.15 -28.05
C GLY A 278 -17.10 -22.44 -29.17
N VAL A 279 -17.31 -23.14 -30.28
CA VAL A 279 -17.95 -22.59 -31.48
C VAL A 279 -19.46 -22.73 -31.37
N TYR A 280 -20.15 -21.60 -31.50
CA TYR A 280 -21.60 -21.51 -31.49
C TYR A 280 -22.14 -21.23 -32.88
N ALA A 281 -23.37 -21.70 -33.14
CA ALA A 281 -24.18 -21.32 -34.30
C ALA A 281 -25.50 -20.69 -33.82
N TRP A 282 -25.94 -19.63 -34.48
CA TRP A 282 -27.20 -18.97 -34.20
C TRP A 282 -28.04 -18.78 -35.47
N PRO A 283 -29.26 -19.35 -35.53
CA PRO A 283 -30.10 -19.33 -36.73
C PRO A 283 -30.90 -18.01 -36.88
N GLY A 284 -30.50 -16.93 -36.20
CA GLY A 284 -31.23 -15.64 -36.21
C GLY A 284 -32.45 -15.56 -35.27
N ALA A 285 -32.82 -16.69 -34.66
CA ALA A 285 -33.91 -16.80 -33.69
C ALA A 285 -33.55 -17.80 -32.57
N GLY A 286 -34.15 -17.61 -31.39
CA GLY A 286 -33.85 -18.44 -30.23
C GLY A 286 -32.44 -18.25 -29.66
N PRO A 287 -32.03 -19.11 -28.71
CA PRO A 287 -30.68 -19.11 -28.16
C PRO A 287 -29.67 -19.74 -29.14
N PRO A 288 -28.38 -19.36 -29.06
CA PRO A 288 -27.32 -20.00 -29.84
C PRO A 288 -27.06 -21.44 -29.39
N ILE A 289 -26.55 -22.27 -30.30
CA ILE A 289 -26.31 -23.70 -30.10
C ILE A 289 -24.81 -23.97 -30.17
N LEU A 290 -24.25 -24.66 -29.17
CA LEU A 290 -22.85 -25.09 -29.16
C LEU A 290 -22.64 -26.25 -30.15
N ILE A 291 -21.90 -26.01 -31.23
CA ILE A 291 -21.64 -26.98 -32.30
C ILE A 291 -20.27 -27.65 -32.21
N SER A 292 -19.35 -27.12 -31.39
CA SER A 292 -18.01 -27.67 -31.18
C SER A 292 -17.92 -28.72 -30.08
N LYS A 293 -19.04 -29.21 -29.53
CA LYS A 293 -19.03 -30.17 -28.42
C LYS A 293 -18.20 -31.43 -28.71
N LYS A 294 -18.16 -31.88 -29.97
CA LYS A 294 -17.36 -33.04 -30.42
C LYS A 294 -15.84 -32.80 -30.35
N ILE A 295 -15.40 -31.54 -30.35
CA ILE A 295 -13.99 -31.14 -30.32
C ILE A 295 -13.63 -30.31 -29.08
N GLU A 296 -14.38 -30.45 -27.98
CA GLU A 296 -14.18 -29.69 -26.73
C GLU A 296 -12.73 -29.73 -26.24
N ASN A 297 -12.07 -30.89 -26.27
CA ASN A 297 -10.66 -31.03 -25.88
C ASN A 297 -9.71 -30.18 -26.74
N ARG A 298 -10.04 -29.96 -28.03
CA ARG A 298 -9.24 -29.12 -28.93
C ARG A 298 -9.54 -27.64 -28.70
N ILE A 299 -10.82 -27.31 -28.47
CA ILE A 299 -11.27 -25.96 -28.12
C ILE A 299 -10.56 -25.45 -26.88
N ASN A 300 -10.44 -26.27 -25.83
CA ASN A 300 -9.77 -25.90 -24.59
C ASN A 300 -8.27 -25.56 -24.76
N ASN A 301 -7.67 -25.95 -25.89
CA ASN A 301 -6.28 -25.61 -26.23
C ASN A 301 -6.16 -24.32 -27.07
N ILE A 302 -7.28 -23.70 -27.48
CA ILE A 302 -7.26 -22.48 -28.30
C ILE A 302 -6.90 -21.28 -27.44
N ARG A 303 -5.79 -20.61 -27.78
CA ARG A 303 -5.24 -19.48 -27.03
C ARG A 303 -5.99 -18.18 -27.20
N GLN A 304 -6.70 -17.99 -28.30
CA GLN A 304 -7.65 -16.88 -28.43
C GLN A 304 -8.69 -16.92 -27.29
N LEU A 305 -8.97 -18.10 -26.71
CA LEU A 305 -9.86 -18.25 -25.55
C LEU A 305 -9.14 -18.02 -24.22
N THR A 306 -7.83 -18.25 -24.17
CA THR A 306 -7.02 -18.26 -22.94
C THR A 306 -6.05 -17.08 -22.85
N ALA A 307 -6.13 -16.09 -23.75
CA ALA A 307 -5.48 -14.79 -23.56
C ALA A 307 -6.10 -14.14 -22.32
N GLN A 308 -5.63 -14.60 -21.17
CA GLN A 308 -6.24 -14.35 -19.89
C GLN A 308 -5.59 -13.09 -19.36
N SER A 309 -6.40 -12.07 -19.12
CA SER A 309 -6.02 -11.06 -18.16
C SER A 309 -6.08 -11.74 -16.80
N ASP A 310 -4.92 -11.98 -16.19
CA ASP A 310 -4.85 -12.43 -14.82
C ASP A 310 -4.36 -11.28 -13.92
N SER A 311 -4.54 -11.43 -12.63
CA SER A 311 -4.18 -10.41 -11.66
C SER A 311 -3.58 -10.99 -10.39
N TYR A 312 -2.57 -10.30 -9.87
CA TYR A 312 -1.91 -10.60 -8.63
C TYR A 312 -2.28 -9.49 -7.66
N ASN A 313 -3.06 -9.86 -6.65
CA ASN A 313 -3.62 -8.95 -5.68
C ASN A 313 -2.95 -9.18 -4.31
N VAL A 314 -2.47 -8.11 -3.71
CA VAL A 314 -2.02 -8.07 -2.31
C VAL A 314 -2.95 -7.09 -1.60
N ASN A 315 -3.94 -7.61 -0.88
CA ASN A 315 -4.98 -6.79 -0.25
C ASN A 315 -5.40 -7.24 1.15
N THR A 316 -4.96 -8.42 1.60
CA THR A 316 -5.21 -8.91 2.95
C THR A 316 -3.96 -8.80 3.82
N GLN A 317 -4.19 -8.82 5.14
CA GLN A 317 -3.12 -8.90 6.14
C GLN A 317 -2.12 -10.03 5.87
N LEU A 318 -2.66 -11.20 5.54
CA LEU A 318 -1.87 -12.39 5.32
C LEU A 318 -0.96 -12.23 4.09
N ASP A 319 -1.45 -11.57 3.04
CA ASP A 319 -0.65 -11.33 1.83
C ASP A 319 0.56 -10.45 2.13
N TRP A 320 0.37 -9.40 2.94
CA TRP A 320 1.46 -8.51 3.37
C TRP A 320 2.47 -9.23 4.28
N GLU A 321 2.00 -10.09 5.18
CA GLU A 321 2.83 -10.88 6.11
C GLU A 321 3.67 -11.97 5.41
N VAL A 322 3.24 -12.46 4.24
CA VAL A 322 3.99 -13.43 3.43
C VAL A 322 5.18 -12.79 2.70
N GLY A 323 5.19 -11.46 2.55
CA GLY A 323 6.34 -10.71 2.05
C GLY A 323 7.56 -10.84 2.96
N SER A 324 8.75 -10.78 2.38
CA SER A 324 9.97 -10.78 3.19
C SER A 324 10.36 -9.35 3.56
N SER A 325 10.34 -9.02 4.85
CA SER A 325 11.04 -7.85 5.39
C SER A 325 12.56 -8.05 5.50
N ASN A 326 13.10 -9.17 5.01
CA ASN A 326 14.43 -9.63 5.37
C ASN A 326 15.45 -9.51 4.24
N VAL A 327 16.26 -8.46 4.30
CA VAL A 327 17.70 -8.57 4.00
C VAL A 327 18.49 -7.78 5.06
N SER A 328 19.09 -8.50 6.02
CA SER A 328 20.12 -8.03 6.98
C SER A 328 19.66 -7.19 8.21
N PRO A 329 20.26 -7.38 9.40
CA PRO A 329 19.58 -7.23 10.70
C PRO A 329 19.32 -5.79 11.22
N VAL A 330 19.54 -4.73 10.44
CA VAL A 330 19.45 -3.35 10.94
C VAL A 330 19.05 -2.36 9.85
N VAL A 331 17.77 -2.26 9.46
CA VAL A 331 17.14 -1.01 8.95
C VAL A 331 15.61 -1.13 9.10
N GLY A 332 14.92 -0.03 9.40
CA GLY A 332 13.54 0.06 9.87
C GLY A 332 12.48 -0.78 9.13
N THR A 333 12.00 -1.84 9.78
CA THR A 333 10.93 -2.69 9.25
C THR A 333 9.59 -2.00 9.40
N TRP A 334 8.87 -1.84 8.29
CA TRP A 334 7.46 -1.48 8.35
C TRP A 334 6.68 -2.56 9.11
N SER A 335 5.66 -2.18 9.86
CA SER A 335 4.80 -3.16 10.51
C SER A 335 3.77 -3.68 9.53
N THR A 336 3.95 -4.92 9.10
CA THR A 336 2.94 -5.65 8.33
C THR A 336 1.93 -6.35 9.24
N LYS A 337 1.93 -6.14 10.57
CA LYS A 337 1.19 -6.92 11.58
C LYS A 337 0.05 -6.19 12.32
N ILE A 338 -0.03 -4.86 12.21
CA ILE A 338 -0.87 -4.04 13.12
C ILE A 338 -2.32 -3.89 12.60
N SER A 339 -2.55 -3.92 11.28
CA SER A 339 -3.90 -3.84 10.70
C SER A 339 -3.92 -4.42 9.28
N PRO A 340 -4.98 -5.17 8.88
CA PRO A 340 -5.12 -5.73 7.54
C PRO A 340 -4.91 -4.70 6.44
N GLY A 341 -3.98 -5.02 5.55
CA GLY A 341 -3.74 -4.19 4.38
C GLY A 341 -2.79 -3.03 4.64
N LEU A 342 -2.51 -2.68 5.90
CA LEU A 342 -1.91 -1.41 6.26
C LEU A 342 -0.41 -1.57 6.48
N ILE A 343 0.38 -1.33 5.43
CA ILE A 343 1.79 -1.04 5.66
C ILE A 343 1.83 0.41 6.18
N THR A 344 2.05 0.59 7.48
CA THR A 344 2.32 1.91 8.06
C THR A 344 3.79 1.98 8.45
N PRO A 345 4.42 3.15 8.27
CA PRO A 345 5.46 3.59 9.17
C PRO A 345 4.82 3.51 10.57
N SER A 346 5.26 2.54 11.35
CA SER A 346 4.60 2.21 12.61
C SER A 346 4.74 3.40 13.55
N SER A 347 3.67 4.17 13.71
CA SER A 347 3.58 5.19 14.74
C SER A 347 3.28 4.49 16.04
N TRP A 348 4.26 4.47 16.95
CA TRP A 348 4.01 4.05 18.33
C TRP A 348 3.77 5.31 19.14
N SER A 349 2.58 5.48 19.72
CA SER A 349 2.43 6.40 20.85
C SER A 349 2.86 5.61 22.07
N LEU A 350 3.92 6.07 22.71
CA LEU A 350 4.36 5.50 23.96
C LEU A 350 3.46 6.04 25.07
N ASN A 351 2.21 5.56 25.08
CA ASN A 351 1.35 5.68 26.24
C ASN A 351 1.95 4.72 27.25
N GLY A 352 2.90 5.21 28.05
CA GLY A 352 3.15 4.53 29.32
C GLY A 352 1.78 4.33 29.98
N PRO A 353 1.56 3.25 30.77
CA PRO A 353 0.55 3.38 31.80
C PRO A 353 0.78 4.75 32.44
N GLY A 354 -0.31 5.42 32.84
CA GLY A 354 -0.17 6.52 33.76
C GLY A 354 0.89 6.13 34.79
N LEU A 355 1.58 7.12 35.33
CA LEU A 355 2.38 6.92 36.53
C LEU A 355 1.44 6.41 37.66
N ASP A 356 0.93 5.18 37.54
CA ASP A 356 -0.03 4.43 38.35
C ASP A 356 0.74 3.67 39.44
N GLY A 357 2.03 3.98 39.60
CA GLY A 357 2.56 4.28 40.93
C GLY A 357 2.42 5.79 41.14
N GLY A 358 1.25 6.21 41.61
CA GLY A 358 0.81 7.60 41.69
C GLY A 358 1.92 8.59 42.09
N TRP A 359 2.33 9.45 41.16
CA TRP A 359 2.81 10.78 41.54
C TRP A 359 1.59 11.69 41.71
N VAL A 360 0.81 11.42 42.75
CA VAL A 360 -0.07 12.44 43.30
C VAL A 360 0.80 13.21 44.28
N MET A 361 1.08 14.50 44.02
CA MET A 361 1.37 15.39 45.14
C MET A 361 0.05 15.55 45.89
N VAL A 362 -0.21 14.59 46.78
CA VAL A 362 -1.33 14.65 47.71
C VAL A 362 -0.93 15.72 48.71
N ASP A 363 -1.72 16.79 48.76
CA ASP A 363 -1.80 17.58 49.98
C ASP A 363 -2.45 16.68 51.04
N VAL A 364 -1.62 16.03 51.88
CA VAL A 364 -2.08 15.07 52.90
C VAL A 364 -2.60 15.85 54.11
N ASP A 365 -3.62 16.68 53.90
CA ASP A 365 -4.39 17.23 55.02
C ASP A 365 -5.81 16.65 55.11
N THR A 366 -6.31 15.86 54.13
CA THR A 366 -7.73 15.42 54.22
C THR A 366 -8.16 14.04 53.66
N THR A 367 -7.30 13.11 53.24
CA THR A 367 -7.81 11.78 52.80
C THR A 367 -7.02 10.58 53.29
N VAL A 368 -7.67 9.84 54.19
CA VAL A 368 -7.38 8.46 54.56
C VAL A 368 -7.55 7.56 53.32
N LEU A 369 -6.50 6.90 52.87
CA LEU A 369 -6.59 5.81 51.89
C LEU A 369 -5.94 4.54 52.43
N SER A 370 -6.78 3.53 52.51
CA SER A 370 -6.50 2.16 52.94
C SER A 370 -5.75 1.38 51.86
N SER A 371 -4.57 0.86 52.16
CA SER A 371 -4.33 -0.59 52.33
C SER A 371 -2.85 -0.94 52.25
N ALA A 372 -2.48 -1.85 53.18
CA ALA A 372 -1.26 -2.64 53.25
C ALA A 372 0.04 -1.92 53.66
N PHE A 373 0.14 -1.54 54.94
CA PHE A 373 1.35 -1.78 55.74
C PHE A 373 0.98 -1.82 57.24
N LEU A 374 1.19 -2.99 57.87
CA LEU A 374 1.21 -3.33 59.31
C LEU A 374 0.38 -2.46 60.26
N ASP A 375 -0.85 -2.93 60.50
CA ASP A 375 -1.79 -2.45 61.51
C ASP A 375 -1.35 -2.89 62.92
N ASN A 376 -1.60 -2.03 63.91
CA ASN A 376 -1.27 -2.07 65.36
C ASN A 376 0.17 -1.75 65.81
N PHE A 377 0.40 -0.47 66.11
CA PHE A 377 1.21 -0.06 67.26
C PHE A 377 0.39 0.91 68.13
N ASP A 378 -0.46 0.34 68.98
CA ASP A 378 -0.92 1.01 70.21
C ASP A 378 0.05 0.74 71.39
N ASP A 379 1.26 0.24 71.09
CA ASP A 379 2.35 0.05 72.04
C ASP A 379 3.52 0.96 71.69
N ILE A 380 3.81 1.85 72.64
CA ILE A 380 5.03 2.62 72.81
C ILE A 380 6.25 1.73 72.52
N VAL A 381 7.07 2.07 71.52
CA VAL A 381 8.44 1.53 71.43
C VAL A 381 9.22 2.08 72.61
N THR A 382 9.18 1.35 73.72
CA THR A 382 10.09 1.51 74.83
C THR A 382 11.38 0.78 74.45
N LEU A 383 12.42 1.52 74.04
CA LEU A 383 13.78 0.98 74.02
C LEU A 383 14.23 0.80 75.47
N LYS A 384 13.96 -0.39 76.03
CA LYS A 384 14.65 -0.83 77.26
C LYS A 384 16.07 -1.23 76.88
N THR A 385 17.05 -0.44 77.29
CA THR A 385 18.44 -0.86 77.35
C THR A 385 18.64 -1.73 78.58
N GLU A 386 18.55 -3.05 78.44
CA GLU A 386 19.30 -3.96 79.29
C GLU A 386 20.53 -4.44 78.50
N GLY A 387 21.69 -3.83 78.78
CA GLY A 387 22.98 -4.51 78.70
C GLY A 387 23.55 -5.04 77.38
N GLU A 388 22.92 -4.87 76.21
CA GLU A 388 23.50 -5.34 74.94
C GLU A 388 23.60 -4.27 73.85
N THR A 389 24.81 -4.08 73.33
CA THR A 389 25.12 -3.26 72.15
C THR A 389 24.54 -3.93 70.92
N ILE A 390 23.42 -3.42 70.38
CA ILE A 390 22.92 -3.83 69.07
C ILE A 390 23.77 -3.13 68.00
N ALA A 391 24.79 -3.82 67.51
CA ALA A 391 25.51 -3.46 66.30
C ALA A 391 24.72 -3.97 65.08
N SER A 392 23.71 -3.22 64.64
CA SER A 392 23.11 -3.44 63.33
C SER A 392 22.91 -2.10 62.61
N ASN A 393 23.61 -1.92 61.51
CA ASN A 393 23.41 -0.83 60.55
C ASN A 393 21.98 -0.92 60.00
N PHE A 394 21.05 -0.19 60.60
CA PHE A 394 19.79 0.13 59.94
C PHE A 394 20.05 1.28 58.98
N ASN A 395 20.09 0.99 57.68
CA ASN A 395 20.00 2.03 56.65
C ASN A 395 18.57 2.57 56.67
N TRP A 396 18.38 3.73 57.28
CA TRP A 396 17.16 4.49 57.11
C TRP A 396 17.14 5.08 55.70
N VAL A 397 16.20 4.63 54.87
CA VAL A 397 15.80 5.39 53.67
C VAL A 397 14.71 6.33 54.12
N VAL A 398 14.96 7.64 54.09
CA VAL A 398 13.93 8.65 54.38
C VAL A 398 12.94 8.64 53.22
N ALA A 399 11.90 7.82 53.32
CA ALA A 399 10.68 8.01 52.55
C ALA A 399 9.88 9.14 53.18
N ARG A 400 9.42 10.07 52.33
CA ARG A 400 8.73 11.33 52.66
C ARG A 400 7.67 11.14 53.76
N GLY A 401 7.67 12.04 54.74
CA GLY A 401 6.62 12.17 55.76
C GLY A 401 6.88 13.39 56.63
N SER A 402 5.81 13.99 57.17
CA SER A 402 5.91 14.84 58.36
C SER A 402 6.14 13.95 59.58
N TRP A 403 6.92 14.42 60.55
CA TRP A 403 7.02 13.79 61.86
C TRP A 403 6.47 14.80 62.87
N SER A 404 5.41 14.46 63.60
CA SER A 404 5.08 15.16 64.84
C SER A 404 5.63 14.33 66.00
N ILE A 405 6.29 14.98 66.96
CA ILE A 405 6.63 14.36 68.24
C ILE A 405 5.55 14.82 69.21
N GLU A 406 4.44 14.08 69.27
CA GLU A 406 3.48 14.23 70.37
C GLU A 406 4.01 13.47 71.58
N SER A 407 4.53 14.21 72.55
CA SER A 407 4.81 13.69 73.89
C SER A 407 3.61 14.01 74.77
N ASP A 408 2.71 13.06 74.92
CA ASP A 408 1.50 13.15 75.74
C ASP A 408 1.58 12.33 77.04
N ARG A 409 2.78 11.84 77.44
CA ARG A 409 2.99 11.22 78.76
C ARG A 409 4.15 11.81 79.56
N THR A 410 3.82 12.16 80.79
CA THR A 410 4.75 12.40 81.90
C THR A 410 5.61 11.15 82.15
N LEU A 411 6.86 11.14 81.68
CA LEU A 411 7.83 10.09 82.00
C LEU A 411 8.31 10.26 83.45
N THR A 412 7.74 9.49 84.37
CA THR A 412 8.31 9.31 85.71
C THR A 412 9.59 8.49 85.62
N THR A 413 10.71 9.13 85.90
CA THR A 413 12.04 8.52 86.02
C THR A 413 12.06 7.51 87.17
N GLN A 414 12.41 6.25 86.90
CA GLN A 414 12.93 5.35 87.92
C GLN A 414 14.31 4.85 87.48
N GLY A 415 15.36 5.43 88.06
CA GLY A 415 16.70 4.85 88.12
C GLY A 415 17.71 5.33 87.07
N ALA A 416 18.27 6.53 87.26
CA ALA A 416 19.62 6.86 86.80
C ALA A 416 20.30 7.78 87.83
N GLY A 417 21.62 7.67 87.96
CA GLY A 417 22.43 8.41 88.93
C GLY A 417 22.37 9.95 88.74
N PRO A 418 22.84 10.72 89.74
CA PRO A 418 22.48 12.12 89.95
C PRO A 418 23.01 13.16 88.94
N ASN A 419 23.56 12.77 87.77
CA ASN A 419 24.23 13.71 86.86
C ASN A 419 23.74 13.73 85.40
N ASP A 420 22.76 12.91 85.01
CA ASP A 420 22.21 12.95 83.64
C ASP A 420 20.87 13.69 83.63
N ASN A 421 20.93 15.01 83.65
CA ASN A 421 19.76 15.88 83.50
C ASN A 421 19.53 16.19 82.01
N GLY A 422 18.53 15.54 81.40
CA GLY A 422 17.92 15.97 80.14
C GLY A 422 17.44 14.81 79.27
N ASN A 423 16.12 14.67 79.09
CA ASN A 423 15.53 13.82 78.05
C ASN A 423 15.77 14.50 76.69
N ARG A 424 16.63 13.92 75.84
CA ARG A 424 16.91 14.43 74.49
C ARG A 424 16.28 13.52 73.45
N SER A 425 15.43 14.08 72.59
CA SER A 425 14.95 13.38 71.39
C SER A 425 15.86 13.73 70.23
N MET A 426 16.75 12.81 69.85
CA MET A 426 17.68 13.03 68.74
C MET A 426 17.22 12.30 67.48
N ILE A 427 17.23 13.00 66.34
CA ILE A 427 17.09 12.40 65.02
C ILE A 427 18.46 12.44 64.34
N SER A 428 19.18 11.33 64.33
CA SER A 428 20.48 11.22 63.67
C SER A 428 20.31 10.60 62.29
N THR A 429 20.67 11.32 61.23
CA THR A 429 20.80 10.74 59.89
C THR A 429 22.27 10.45 59.61
N ASP A 430 22.63 9.19 59.32
CA ASP A 430 24.00 8.78 58.95
C ASP A 430 24.38 9.14 57.50
N ILE A 431 23.86 10.27 56.98
CA ILE A 431 24.07 10.63 55.59
C ILE A 431 25.36 11.44 55.48
N VAL A 432 26.35 10.84 54.80
CA VAL A 432 27.59 11.50 54.42
C VAL A 432 27.30 12.42 53.23
N GLN A 433 27.31 13.75 53.44
CA GLN A 433 27.13 14.73 52.36
C GLN A 433 28.27 15.75 52.36
N SER A 434 29.01 15.82 51.24
CA SER A 434 30.14 16.72 51.03
C SER A 434 29.73 18.16 50.73
N SER A 435 28.51 18.38 50.22
CA SER A 435 27.90 19.69 49.94
C SER A 435 26.39 19.52 49.73
N GLY A 436 25.59 20.55 49.96
CA GLY A 436 24.15 20.51 49.76
C GLY A 436 23.45 21.76 50.24
N ILE A 437 22.19 21.94 49.83
CA ILE A 437 21.28 22.91 50.41
C ILE A 437 20.18 22.11 51.09
N TRP A 438 20.08 22.25 52.40
CA TRP A 438 18.98 21.73 53.18
C TRP A 438 18.07 22.88 53.53
N THR A 439 16.77 22.67 53.41
CA THR A 439 15.80 23.65 53.86
C THR A 439 14.80 22.93 54.75
N PHE A 440 14.31 23.61 55.77
CA PHE A 440 13.40 23.12 56.79
C PHE A 440 12.34 24.19 56.96
N VAL A 441 11.09 23.78 57.16
CA VAL A 441 10.08 24.71 57.66
C VAL A 441 9.97 24.46 59.16
N VAL A 442 10.02 25.52 59.96
CA VAL A 442 9.85 25.44 61.41
C VAL A 442 8.71 26.35 61.82
N LYS A 443 7.79 25.83 62.61
CA LYS A 443 6.70 26.61 63.19
C LYS A 443 6.75 26.42 64.69
N SER A 444 6.86 27.52 65.44
CA SER A 444 6.74 27.47 66.89
C SER A 444 5.31 27.79 67.28
N SER A 445 4.63 26.85 67.94
CA SER A 445 3.29 27.06 68.48
C SER A 445 3.27 27.53 69.94
N GLN A 446 4.45 27.79 70.56
CA GLN A 446 4.52 28.11 71.98
C GLN A 446 4.31 29.59 72.32
N THR A 447 3.57 29.81 73.42
CA THR A 447 3.55 31.03 74.24
C THR A 447 4.71 31.02 75.27
N PRO A 448 5.16 32.19 75.78
CA PRO A 448 6.58 32.56 75.81
C PRO A 448 7.50 32.02 76.95
N SER A 449 7.23 30.88 77.61
CA SER A 449 7.91 30.60 78.91
C SER A 449 9.04 29.56 78.96
N ALA A 450 9.51 28.97 77.85
CA ALA A 450 10.66 28.03 77.89
C ALA A 450 11.68 28.32 76.77
N ALA A 451 12.96 28.21 77.10
CA ALA A 451 14.05 28.27 76.13
C ALA A 451 14.21 26.91 75.43
N PHE A 452 14.30 26.90 74.11
CA PHE A 452 14.63 25.72 73.32
C PHE A 452 15.97 25.92 72.59
N ARG A 453 16.69 24.83 72.30
CA ARG A 453 17.93 24.86 71.53
C ARG A 453 17.84 23.97 70.29
N TRP A 454 18.26 24.51 69.14
CA TRP A 454 18.42 23.74 67.91
C TRP A 454 19.90 23.57 67.62
N TYR A 455 20.38 22.36 67.35
CA TYR A 455 21.78 22.12 67.00
C TYR A 455 21.90 21.57 65.58
N ILE A 456 22.83 22.13 64.82
CA ILE A 456 23.50 21.41 63.74
C ILE A 456 24.87 21.03 64.26
N VAL A 457 25.12 19.72 64.31
CA VAL A 457 26.40 19.16 64.74
C VAL A 457 27.14 18.61 63.52
N SER A 458 28.41 18.96 63.34
CA SER A 458 29.30 18.12 62.53
C SER A 458 30.33 17.47 63.45
N ASN A 459 30.28 16.14 63.62
CA ASN A 459 31.18 15.39 64.50
C ASN A 459 32.02 14.37 63.70
N THR A 460 33.28 14.18 64.14
CA THR A 460 34.28 13.23 63.64
C THR A 460 34.12 11.81 64.18
N THR A 461 33.56 11.62 65.37
CA THR A 461 33.55 10.32 66.05
C THR A 461 32.21 10.04 66.70
N GLY A 462 31.69 8.82 66.50
CA GLY A 462 30.40 8.38 66.98
C GLY A 462 30.10 8.79 68.43
N VAL A 463 28.93 9.41 68.60
CA VAL A 463 28.11 9.61 69.80
C VAL A 463 28.83 9.51 71.15
N HIS A 464 29.22 10.66 71.71
CA HIS A 464 29.06 10.99 73.14
C HIS A 464 29.12 12.52 73.31
N ILE A 465 28.00 13.14 73.68
CA ILE A 465 27.93 14.59 73.96
C ILE A 465 27.99 14.79 75.49
N GLY A 466 29.18 15.04 76.01
CA GLY A 466 29.41 15.66 77.33
C GLY A 466 29.57 17.18 77.20
N PRO A 467 29.47 17.96 78.30
CA PRO A 467 29.23 19.41 78.23
C PRO A 467 30.35 20.29 77.68
N VAL A 468 31.57 19.80 77.43
CA VAL A 468 32.63 20.62 76.81
C VAL A 468 33.63 19.74 76.03
N TYR A 469 33.65 19.83 74.70
CA TYR A 469 34.76 19.34 73.87
C TYR A 469 35.20 20.43 72.87
N PRO A 470 36.51 20.71 72.72
CA PRO A 470 37.03 21.82 71.91
C PRO A 470 37.00 21.59 70.39
N ASP A 471 36.71 20.37 69.91
CA ASP A 471 36.88 20.00 68.50
C ASP A 471 35.57 19.77 67.73
N VAL A 472 34.42 20.15 68.31
CA VAL A 472 33.13 20.01 67.63
C VAL A 472 32.55 21.37 67.29
N HIS A 473 32.43 21.61 65.98
CA HIS A 473 31.74 22.78 65.47
C HIS A 473 30.24 22.53 65.52
N TYR A 474 29.57 23.28 66.38
CA TYR A 474 28.12 23.35 66.44
C TYR A 474 27.66 24.72 65.97
N ILE A 475 26.64 24.72 65.13
CA ILE A 475 25.82 25.90 64.92
C ILE A 475 24.56 25.63 65.72
N TYR A 476 24.31 26.40 66.76
CA TYR A 476 23.08 26.25 67.51
C TYR A 476 22.32 27.55 67.68
N LEU A 477 21.00 27.44 67.73
CA LEU A 477 20.12 28.55 68.05
C LEU A 477 19.81 28.46 69.54
N GLU A 478 20.25 29.45 70.30
CA GLU A 478 19.94 29.58 71.72
C GLU A 478 18.94 30.69 71.92
N GLU A 479 17.83 30.37 72.56
CA GLU A 479 16.92 31.41 73.00
C GLU A 479 17.40 32.04 74.32
N VAL A 480 17.85 33.29 74.27
CA VAL A 480 18.17 34.09 75.46
C VAL A 480 17.20 35.26 75.53
N GLY A 481 16.14 35.12 76.33
CA GLY A 481 15.17 36.19 76.58
C GLY A 481 14.19 36.49 75.44
N GLY A 482 13.65 35.47 74.75
CA GLY A 482 12.70 35.63 73.65
C GLY A 482 13.34 35.82 72.28
N ASN A 483 14.66 35.79 72.22
CA ASN A 483 15.50 36.15 71.09
C ASN A 483 16.41 34.97 70.74
N MET A 484 16.38 34.51 69.48
CA MET A 484 17.27 33.45 69.02
C MET A 484 18.64 34.04 68.66
N ASN A 485 19.67 33.61 69.39
CA ASN A 485 21.05 33.88 69.06
C ASN A 485 21.63 32.66 68.36
N LEU A 486 22.24 32.87 67.19
CA LEU A 486 23.10 31.86 66.62
C LEU A 486 24.43 31.87 67.39
N VAL A 487 24.77 30.75 68.00
CA VAL A 487 26.06 30.56 68.65
C VAL A 487 26.86 29.56 67.84
N THR A 488 28.03 29.99 67.39
CA THR A 488 29.04 29.09 66.81
C THR A 488 30.12 28.87 67.84
N ASN A 489 30.37 27.61 68.24
CA ASN A 489 31.54 27.29 69.04
C ASN A 489 32.70 26.94 68.10
N ASN A 490 33.72 27.79 68.04
CA ASN A 490 34.96 27.53 67.32
C ASN A 490 36.11 27.53 68.33
N GLY A 491 36.40 26.37 68.93
CA GLY A 491 37.51 26.22 69.87
C GLY A 491 37.39 27.05 71.16
N GLY A 492 36.17 27.28 71.67
CA GLY A 492 35.94 27.89 72.98
C GLY A 492 35.61 29.39 73.00
N VAL A 493 35.39 30.03 71.84
CA VAL A 493 34.89 31.42 71.76
C VAL A 493 33.42 31.40 71.30
N LEU A 494 32.50 31.88 72.15
CA LEU A 494 31.10 32.13 71.78
C LEU A 494 31.00 33.51 71.14
N ASP A 495 30.62 33.58 69.87
CA ASP A 495 30.15 34.81 69.23
C ASP A 495 28.62 34.77 69.06
N THR A 496 27.96 35.88 69.36
CA THR A 496 26.49 36.04 69.23
C THR A 496 26.17 37.02 68.12
N ALA A 497 25.20 36.69 67.26
CA ALA A 497 24.78 37.55 66.14
C ALA A 497 24.08 38.84 66.63
N PRO A 498 24.14 39.97 65.87
CA PRO A 498 23.81 41.31 66.39
C PRO A 498 22.32 41.69 66.41
N THR A 499 21.42 40.93 65.79
CA THR A 499 19.97 41.24 65.78
C THR A 499 19.14 39.97 65.87
N PRO A 500 18.45 39.75 67.00
CA PRO A 500 17.57 38.61 67.15
C PRO A 500 16.36 38.65 66.22
N LYS A 501 16.01 37.52 65.61
CA LYS A 501 14.71 37.29 64.97
C LYS A 501 13.84 36.42 65.87
N SER A 502 12.57 36.80 66.03
CA SER A 502 11.58 35.99 66.74
C SER A 502 10.89 35.04 65.77
N ILE A 503 10.85 33.75 66.10
CA ILE A 503 10.08 32.73 65.39
C ILE A 503 8.80 32.31 66.15
N ARG A 504 8.38 33.15 67.10
CA ARG A 504 7.27 32.92 68.04
C ARG A 504 5.99 33.64 67.60
N ASP A 505 5.74 33.71 66.30
CA ASP A 505 4.57 34.39 65.73
C ASP A 505 3.46 33.40 65.31
N GLY A 506 3.68 32.10 65.51
CA GLY A 506 2.77 31.03 65.08
C GLY A 506 2.80 30.76 63.57
N ASN A 507 3.65 31.46 62.82
CA ASN A 507 3.82 31.27 61.39
C ASN A 507 4.90 30.21 61.08
N ASN A 508 4.85 29.72 59.85
CA ASN A 508 5.89 28.89 59.28
C ASN A 508 7.10 29.76 58.93
N HIS A 509 8.27 29.42 59.45
CA HIS A 509 9.54 30.02 59.09
C HIS A 509 10.37 29.06 58.25
N LEU A 510 10.98 29.58 57.19
CA LEU A 510 11.84 28.81 56.30
C LEU A 510 13.29 28.90 56.76
N TRP A 511 13.85 27.80 57.20
CA TRP A 511 15.26 27.72 57.56
C TRP A 511 16.06 27.02 56.47
N THR A 512 17.05 27.69 55.89
CA THR A 512 17.89 27.13 54.82
C THR A 512 19.33 27.06 55.29
N VAL A 513 19.93 25.87 55.21
CA VAL A 513 21.35 25.63 55.48
C VAL A 513 22.01 25.21 54.18
N THR A 514 23.01 25.95 53.71
CA THR A 514 23.82 25.62 52.54
C THR A 514 25.20 25.20 53.01
N ARG A 515 25.72 24.08 52.52
CA ARG A 515 27.13 23.68 52.62
C ARG A 515 27.73 23.58 51.24
N ASP A 516 28.82 24.28 50.98
CA ASP A 516 29.56 24.11 49.72
C ASP A 516 30.55 22.93 49.77
N THR A 517 31.16 22.62 48.62
CA THR A 517 32.12 21.50 48.48
C THR A 517 33.43 21.71 49.25
N ALA A 518 33.72 22.93 49.68
CA ALA A 518 34.84 23.24 50.55
C ALA A 518 34.47 23.16 52.04
N GLY A 519 33.20 22.87 52.36
CA GLY A 519 32.70 22.67 53.71
C GLY A 519 32.23 23.97 54.39
N PHE A 520 32.10 25.07 53.65
CA PHE A 520 31.57 26.34 54.16
C PHE A 520 30.06 26.23 54.36
N MET A 521 29.56 26.63 55.53
CA MET A 521 28.13 26.60 55.85
C MET A 521 27.51 27.99 55.98
N VAL A 522 26.34 28.19 55.38
CA VAL A 522 25.51 29.39 55.48
C VAL A 522 24.13 28.97 55.96
N ALA A 523 23.59 29.64 56.99
CA ALA A 523 22.23 29.44 57.48
C ALA A 523 21.39 30.72 57.30
N LEU A 524 20.22 30.58 56.69
CA LEU A 524 19.25 31.64 56.41
C LEU A 524 17.93 31.30 57.14
N LEU A 525 17.24 32.29 57.68
CA LEU A 525 15.90 32.17 58.25
C LEU A 525 14.98 33.20 57.59
N ASP A 526 13.97 32.70 56.91
CA ASP A 526 13.06 33.43 56.02
C ASP A 526 13.81 34.22 54.95
N GLY A 527 14.87 33.62 54.40
CA GLY A 527 15.73 34.24 53.39
C GLY A 527 16.75 35.25 53.93
N ASP A 528 16.62 35.70 55.16
CA ASP A 528 17.62 36.59 55.78
C ASP A 528 18.77 35.77 56.36
N SER A 529 20.00 36.23 56.14
CA SER A 529 21.18 35.62 56.76
C SER A 529 21.11 35.76 58.26
N VAL A 530 21.08 34.62 58.96
CA VAL A 530 21.16 34.58 60.43
C VAL A 530 22.62 34.71 60.90
N LEU A 531 23.56 34.65 59.96
CA LEU A 531 25.00 34.83 60.14
C LEU A 531 25.42 36.20 59.61
N SER A 532 25.88 37.11 60.47
CA SER A 532 26.50 38.37 60.02
C SER A 532 27.88 38.52 60.65
N GLY A 533 28.92 38.28 59.86
CA GLY A 533 30.31 38.55 60.24
C GLY A 533 31.29 37.99 59.21
N THR A 534 32.26 38.81 58.79
CA THR A 534 33.40 38.45 57.93
C THR A 534 34.40 37.55 58.67
N HIS A 535 33.97 36.37 59.09
CA HIS A 535 34.87 35.35 59.65
C HIS A 535 35.11 34.26 58.60
N GLN A 536 36.34 34.24 58.08
CA GLN A 536 36.83 33.19 57.20
C GLN A 536 36.79 31.84 57.94
N TYR A 537 35.91 30.96 57.46
CA TYR A 537 35.61 29.68 58.08
C TYR A 537 36.81 28.73 58.04
N SER A 538 37.07 28.04 59.16
CA SER A 538 37.91 26.85 59.15
C SER A 538 37.21 25.75 58.34
N LYS A 539 37.90 25.21 57.33
CA LYS A 539 37.46 24.09 56.50
C LYS A 539 36.98 22.93 57.39
N ILE A 540 35.67 22.69 57.44
CA ILE A 540 35.12 21.51 58.12
C ILE A 540 35.34 20.32 57.17
N THR A 541 36.46 19.62 57.35
CA THR A 541 36.90 18.50 56.49
C THR A 541 36.11 17.21 56.68
N ASN A 542 35.15 17.17 57.61
CA ASN A 542 34.48 15.93 58.01
C ASN A 542 33.07 15.79 57.44
N LEU A 543 32.70 14.54 57.20
CA LEU A 543 31.68 14.13 56.23
C LEU A 543 30.25 14.01 56.79
N LYS A 544 30.03 14.21 58.10
CA LYS A 544 28.73 13.99 58.74
C LYS A 544 28.11 15.29 59.24
N THR A 545 26.88 15.57 58.81
CA THR A 545 26.02 16.64 59.34
C THR A 545 24.87 15.98 60.09
N MET A 546 24.70 16.30 61.37
CA MET A 546 23.58 15.84 62.18
C MET A 546 22.68 17.03 62.54
N PHE A 547 21.37 16.79 62.53
CA PHE A 547 20.35 17.75 62.93
C PHE A 547 19.73 17.28 64.25
N ALA A 548 19.80 18.07 65.31
CA ALA A 548 19.22 17.69 66.61
C ALA A 548 18.38 18.83 67.18
N VAL A 549 17.28 18.47 67.84
CA VAL A 549 16.42 19.40 68.57
C VAL A 549 16.46 19.01 70.03
N ASP A 550 16.76 19.95 70.91
CA ASP A 550 16.91 19.69 72.34
C ASP A 550 15.99 20.63 73.13
N GLY A 551 15.14 20.03 73.96
CA GLY A 551 14.35 20.74 74.94
C GLY A 551 15.11 20.72 76.26
N ASP A 552 15.59 21.86 76.74
CA ASP A 552 16.38 21.90 77.97
C ASP A 552 15.52 21.45 79.17
N GLY A 553 15.94 20.36 79.81
CA GLY A 553 15.12 19.50 80.69
C GLY A 553 14.83 20.05 82.09
N GLY A 554 14.55 21.34 82.22
CA GLY A 554 14.35 22.01 83.51
C GLY A 554 12.95 22.55 83.80
N TYR A 555 12.01 22.52 82.85
CA TYR A 555 10.75 23.27 82.97
C TYR A 555 9.49 22.46 82.68
N THR A 556 8.40 22.85 83.33
CA THR A 556 7.08 22.21 83.34
C THR A 556 6.56 21.88 81.93
N PRO A 557 5.80 20.79 81.74
CA PRO A 557 5.42 20.29 80.41
C PRO A 557 4.56 21.32 79.64
N GLY A 558 5.20 22.11 78.79
CA GLY A 558 4.58 22.84 77.69
C GLY A 558 5.17 22.25 76.40
N GLN A 559 4.31 21.67 75.58
CA GLN A 559 4.68 20.91 74.39
C GLN A 559 5.37 21.81 73.36
N THR A 560 6.59 21.47 72.93
CA THR A 560 7.23 22.09 71.76
C THR A 560 6.90 21.21 70.56
N HIS A 561 5.98 21.65 69.70
CA HIS A 561 5.60 20.92 68.50
C HIS A 561 6.48 21.35 67.33
N MET A 562 7.09 20.39 66.63
CA MET A 562 7.51 20.58 65.24
C MET A 562 6.37 20.07 64.36
N ASP A 563 5.64 20.97 63.71
CA ASP A 563 4.49 20.58 62.88
C ASP A 563 4.94 19.91 61.56
N ALA A 564 6.11 20.25 60.98
CA ALA A 564 6.64 19.58 59.78
C ALA A 564 8.10 19.95 59.47
N ALA A 565 9.03 18.99 59.51
CA ALA A 565 10.34 19.14 58.88
C ALA A 565 10.25 18.66 57.41
N PHE A 566 10.06 19.61 56.48
CA PHE A 566 10.10 19.31 55.04
C PHE A 566 11.55 19.44 54.54
N PHE A 567 12.00 18.56 53.65
CA PHE A 567 13.29 18.68 52.95
C PHE A 567 13.04 19.06 51.48
N PRO A 568 12.90 20.35 51.12
CA PRO A 568 12.88 20.75 49.72
C PRO A 568 14.24 20.40 49.10
N ASN A 569 14.22 19.92 47.85
CA ASN A 569 15.38 19.56 46.99
C ASN A 569 15.86 18.10 47.00
N PHE A 570 15.10 17.14 47.52
CA PHE A 570 15.26 15.74 47.09
C PHE A 570 14.51 15.48 45.77
N PHE A 571 14.80 16.27 44.75
CA PHE A 571 14.54 15.91 43.36
C PHE A 571 15.91 15.72 42.72
N GLU A 572 16.46 14.52 42.82
CA GLU A 572 17.46 14.13 41.82
C GLU A 572 16.83 14.38 40.45
N THR A 573 17.61 14.89 39.51
CA THR A 573 17.27 14.85 38.09
C THR A 573 16.86 13.42 37.70
N GLN A 574 15.57 13.11 37.71
CA GLN A 574 15.08 11.77 37.37
C GLN A 574 14.95 11.67 35.85
N ALA A 575 15.80 10.83 35.26
CA ALA A 575 15.57 10.35 33.91
C ALA A 575 14.45 9.30 33.95
N SER A 576 13.64 9.23 32.91
CA SER A 576 12.68 8.16 32.71
C SER A 576 13.37 6.80 32.62
N THR A 577 12.58 5.74 32.68
CA THR A 577 13.00 4.45 32.15
C THR A 577 13.43 4.57 30.69
N ILE A 578 14.26 3.63 30.23
CA ILE A 578 14.61 3.51 28.82
C ILE A 578 13.42 2.95 28.08
N TYR A 579 12.98 3.66 27.06
CA TYR A 579 11.95 3.24 26.13
C TYR A 579 12.61 2.64 24.89
N ASP A 580 12.16 1.46 24.47
CA ASP A 580 12.55 0.87 23.19
C ASP A 580 11.50 1.24 22.16
N THR A 581 11.87 2.00 21.12
CA THR A 581 10.92 2.36 20.06
C THR A 581 10.51 1.17 19.18
N GLY A 582 11.25 0.05 19.25
CA GLY A 582 11.10 -1.09 18.36
C GLY A 582 11.71 -0.87 16.97
N PHE A 583 12.11 0.36 16.62
CA PHE A 583 12.72 0.69 15.33
C PHE A 583 14.23 0.77 15.46
N SER A 584 14.97 0.25 14.47
CA SER A 584 16.43 0.42 14.43
C SER A 584 16.86 1.83 14.03
N THR A 585 16.01 2.55 13.29
CA THR A 585 16.25 3.90 12.75
C THR A 585 15.00 4.79 12.89
N PRO A 586 14.52 5.02 14.12
CA PRO A 586 13.36 5.88 14.35
C PRO A 586 13.62 7.31 13.87
N THR A 587 12.65 7.90 13.20
CA THR A 587 12.51 9.34 13.11
C THR A 587 11.55 9.77 14.22
N TYR A 588 12.08 10.51 15.18
CA TYR A 588 11.29 11.10 16.26
C TYR A 588 10.57 12.33 15.72
N GLY A 589 9.32 12.53 16.08
CA GLY A 589 8.66 13.81 15.83
C GLY A 589 8.04 14.35 17.09
N HIS A 590 6.75 14.70 17.04
CA HIS A 590 6.20 15.52 18.10
C HIS A 590 6.17 14.82 19.47
N PHE A 591 6.60 15.56 20.48
CA PHE A 591 6.57 15.13 21.87
C PHE A 591 5.64 16.03 22.67
N THR A 592 4.49 15.50 23.06
CA THR A 592 3.47 16.25 23.80
C THR A 592 3.35 15.74 25.23
N PHE A 593 3.07 16.62 26.18
CA PHE A 593 2.77 16.24 27.56
C PHE A 593 1.44 16.83 28.00
N THR A 594 0.76 16.14 28.90
CA THR A 594 -0.45 16.64 29.57
C THR A 594 -0.17 16.70 31.06
N GLY A 595 -0.45 17.84 31.71
CA GLY A 595 -0.33 18.03 33.15
C GLY A 595 -1.25 19.13 33.68
N SER A 596 -1.44 19.19 35.00
CA SER A 596 -2.32 20.19 35.64
C SER A 596 -1.51 21.39 36.18
N SER A 597 -2.04 22.62 36.03
CA SER A 597 -1.58 23.93 36.57
C SER A 597 -0.08 24.34 36.40
N LEU A 598 0.16 25.27 35.46
CA LEU A 598 1.46 25.90 35.15
C LEU A 598 1.34 27.43 35.02
N THR A 599 0.72 28.14 35.97
CA THR A 599 0.54 29.60 35.80
C THR A 599 1.83 30.40 36.02
N THR A 600 2.88 29.82 36.62
CA THR A 600 4.16 30.53 36.88
C THR A 600 5.44 29.68 36.74
N SER A 601 5.37 28.44 36.30
CA SER A 601 6.55 27.55 36.11
C SER A 601 6.64 27.03 34.68
N SER A 602 7.85 27.01 34.12
CA SER A 602 8.17 26.35 32.85
C SER A 602 8.84 25.00 33.14
N VAL A 603 8.55 23.99 32.33
CA VAL A 603 9.22 22.69 32.38
C VAL A 603 10.09 22.54 31.14
N THR A 604 11.38 22.31 31.33
CA THR A 604 12.31 22.00 30.24
C THR A 604 12.45 20.49 30.13
N PHE A 605 12.23 19.96 28.93
CA PHE A 605 12.47 18.56 28.63
C PHE A 605 13.83 18.39 27.98
N HIS A 606 14.51 17.34 28.38
CA HIS A 606 15.70 16.86 27.70
C HIS A 606 15.47 15.43 27.25
N ALA A 607 15.91 15.13 26.04
CA ALA A 607 15.85 13.80 25.49
C ALA A 607 17.25 13.36 25.05
N GLN A 608 17.47 12.05 25.07
CA GLN A 608 18.67 11.43 24.51
C GLN A 608 18.30 10.05 23.99
N THR A 609 19.03 9.59 22.98
CA THR A 609 18.78 8.31 22.33
C THR A 609 20.03 7.43 22.38
N SER A 610 19.86 6.11 22.32
CA SER A 610 20.94 5.11 22.32
C SER A 610 20.62 3.97 21.36
N ASN A 611 21.67 3.28 20.89
CA ASN A 611 21.55 2.02 20.17
C ASN A 611 21.59 0.78 21.10
N THR A 612 21.73 0.97 22.41
CA THR A 612 21.72 -0.10 23.43
C THR A 612 20.65 0.13 24.49
N ASN A 613 20.12 -0.96 25.05
CA ASN A 613 19.06 -0.95 26.07
C ASN A 613 19.58 -0.90 27.51
N ASP A 614 20.89 -0.93 27.71
CA ASP A 614 21.55 -1.17 29.00
C ASP A 614 21.89 0.13 29.76
N GLY A 615 21.47 1.29 29.23
CA GLY A 615 21.80 2.60 29.80
C GLY A 615 23.13 3.18 29.34
N SER A 616 23.93 2.42 28.57
CA SER A 616 25.15 2.93 27.93
C SER A 616 24.85 3.55 26.56
N GLY A 617 25.84 4.24 25.97
CA GLY A 617 25.77 4.70 24.58
C GLY A 617 24.73 5.79 24.27
N PHE A 618 24.08 6.36 25.28
CA PHE A 618 23.18 7.49 25.05
C PHE A 618 23.95 8.75 24.65
N THR A 619 23.37 9.51 23.73
CA THR A 619 23.84 10.85 23.38
C THR A 619 23.74 11.81 24.56
N ASP A 620 24.40 12.96 24.47
CA ASP A 620 24.16 14.03 25.42
C ASP A 620 22.68 14.45 25.39
N PHE A 621 22.17 14.89 26.54
CA PHE A 621 20.82 15.40 26.68
C PHE A 621 20.65 16.70 25.88
N GLU A 622 19.96 16.63 24.75
CA GLU A 622 19.58 17.83 23.98
C GLU A 622 18.51 18.60 24.76
N SER A 623 18.72 19.91 24.97
CA SER A 623 17.83 20.76 25.76
C SER A 623 16.76 21.42 24.88
N GLY A 624 15.48 21.21 25.22
CA GLY A 624 14.37 21.90 24.59
C GLY A 624 13.54 22.72 25.57
N THR A 625 13.60 24.05 25.46
CA THR A 625 12.86 24.98 26.35
C THR A 625 11.36 25.06 26.06
N LEU A 626 10.89 24.46 24.96
CA LEU A 626 9.49 24.24 24.55
C LEU A 626 9.57 23.56 23.18
N ILE A 627 9.91 22.27 23.15
CA ILE A 627 10.12 21.57 21.89
C ILE A 627 8.94 20.64 21.65
N ASP A 628 8.06 21.12 20.79
CA ASP A 628 7.07 20.34 20.09
C ASP A 628 7.74 19.32 19.14
N ASP A 629 9.01 19.47 18.78
CA ASP A 629 9.64 18.72 17.67
C ASP A 629 11.02 18.10 18.01
N LEU A 630 11.07 16.78 18.28
CA LEU A 630 12.32 16.04 18.56
C LEU A 630 13.05 15.57 17.28
N THR A 631 12.75 16.13 16.11
CA THR A 631 13.37 15.72 14.82
C THR A 631 14.89 15.86 14.75
N THR A 632 15.53 16.63 15.64
CA THR A 632 16.99 16.79 15.67
C THR A 632 17.74 15.66 16.37
N ILE A 633 17.04 14.88 17.21
CA ILE A 633 17.70 13.87 18.04
C ILE A 633 18.00 12.65 17.18
N GLY A 634 19.25 12.19 17.20
CA GLY A 634 19.72 11.08 16.37
C GLY A 634 18.78 9.88 16.42
N GLY A 635 18.50 9.28 15.25
CA GLY A 635 17.53 8.19 15.06
C GLY A 635 17.99 6.85 15.61
N ASN A 636 18.32 6.78 16.90
CA ASN A 636 18.71 5.55 17.58
C ASN A 636 17.50 4.89 18.24
N ARG A 637 17.50 3.56 18.35
CA ARG A 637 16.36 2.73 18.78
C ARG A 637 15.80 3.03 20.18
N TYR A 638 16.67 3.31 21.14
CA TYR A 638 16.28 3.49 22.54
C TYR A 638 16.24 4.97 22.87
N PHE A 639 15.25 5.38 23.66
CA PHE A 639 15.00 6.77 24.04
C PHE A 639 14.81 6.88 25.55
N ARG A 640 15.30 7.96 26.15
CA ARG A 640 14.92 8.34 27.52
C ARG A 640 14.82 9.86 27.64
N GLN A 641 13.95 10.31 28.54
CA GLN A 641 13.69 11.72 28.79
C GLN A 641 14.05 12.12 30.21
N ARG A 642 14.32 13.41 30.42
CA ARG A 642 14.52 14.03 31.73
C ARG A 642 13.77 15.34 31.78
N ILE A 643 13.18 15.61 32.94
CA ILE A 643 12.33 16.77 33.17
C ILE A 643 13.04 17.71 34.16
N ILE A 644 13.18 18.98 33.80
CA ILE A 644 13.81 20.01 34.64
C ILE A 644 12.83 21.17 34.82
N PRO A 645 12.25 21.38 36.01
CA PRO A 645 11.42 22.54 36.27
C PRO A 645 12.22 23.84 36.44
N SER A 646 11.63 24.96 36.02
CA SER A 646 12.21 26.30 36.08
C SER A 646 11.14 27.35 36.44
N PRO A 647 11.37 28.26 37.42
CA PRO A 647 12.53 28.31 38.32
C PRO A 647 12.49 27.13 39.33
N PRO A 648 13.64 26.68 39.87
CA PRO A 648 13.73 25.55 40.80
C PRO A 648 12.99 25.74 42.15
N PHE A 649 12.31 26.88 42.32
CA PHE A 649 11.62 27.31 43.53
C PHE A 649 10.11 27.52 43.33
N ALA A 650 9.55 27.20 42.15
CA ALA A 650 8.11 27.30 41.96
C ALA A 650 7.39 26.22 42.77
N THR A 651 6.28 26.63 43.38
CA THR A 651 5.26 25.81 44.05
C THR A 651 5.06 24.47 43.33
N PRO A 652 4.87 23.35 44.05
CA PRO A 652 4.79 21.99 43.52
C PRO A 652 4.04 21.93 42.19
N ILE A 653 4.76 21.52 41.15
CA ILE A 653 4.20 21.26 39.82
C ILE A 653 3.10 20.23 40.02
N SER A 654 1.88 20.62 39.73
CA SER A 654 0.75 19.72 39.65
C SER A 654 0.99 18.71 38.51
N SER A 655 0.58 17.46 38.75
CA SER A 655 1.08 16.24 38.11
C SER A 655 1.23 16.28 36.58
N ILE A 656 2.28 15.62 36.06
CA ILE A 656 2.34 15.19 34.66
C ILE A 656 1.55 13.89 34.56
N THR A 657 0.46 13.89 33.79
CA THR A 657 -0.46 12.76 33.69
C THR A 657 -0.21 11.89 32.46
N ALA A 658 0.36 12.46 31.40
CA ALA A 658 0.72 11.73 30.18
C ALA A 658 1.88 12.41 29.44
N SER A 659 2.66 11.62 28.71
CA SER A 659 3.59 12.09 27.69
C SER A 659 3.46 11.19 26.46
N ASP A 660 3.22 11.78 25.30
CA ASP A 660 3.11 11.07 24.03
C ASP A 660 4.30 11.43 23.16
N LEU A 661 4.99 10.40 22.67
CA LEU A 661 6.07 10.53 21.70
C LEU A 661 5.62 9.88 20.40
N ALA A 662 5.56 10.65 19.32
CA ALA A 662 5.33 10.11 17.99
C ALA A 662 6.67 9.66 17.37
N VAL A 663 6.79 8.37 17.07
CA VAL A 663 7.98 7.79 16.41
C VAL A 663 7.57 7.13 15.12
N ILE A 664 8.28 7.40 14.03
CA ILE A 664 8.01 6.82 12.72
C ILE A 664 9.25 6.09 12.17
N SER A 665 9.08 5.05 11.37
CA SER A 665 10.20 4.35 10.72
C SER A 665 10.13 4.54 9.20
N THR A 666 11.24 4.98 8.61
CA THR A 666 11.48 4.78 7.17
C THR A 666 11.86 3.33 6.90
N GLY A 667 11.62 2.82 5.69
CA GLY A 667 12.02 1.45 5.37
C GLY A 667 11.70 1.01 3.96
N ILE A 668 12.03 -0.25 3.69
CA ILE A 668 11.73 -0.93 2.42
C ILE A 668 10.87 -2.16 2.74
N TYR A 669 9.68 -2.23 2.16
CA TYR A 669 8.89 -3.46 2.10
C TYR A 669 9.11 -4.14 0.76
N SER A 670 9.40 -5.44 0.73
CA SER A 670 9.45 -6.23 -0.51
C SER A 670 8.41 -7.36 -0.46
N SER A 671 7.62 -7.50 -1.52
CA SER A 671 6.66 -8.60 -1.65
C SER A 671 7.39 -9.94 -1.72
N LYS A 672 6.66 -11.05 -1.58
CA LYS A 672 7.20 -12.35 -2.01
C LYS A 672 7.41 -12.33 -3.53
N VAL A 673 8.40 -13.08 -4.00
CA VAL A 673 8.54 -13.38 -5.44
C VAL A 673 7.38 -14.30 -5.83
N GLN A 674 6.52 -13.81 -6.72
CA GLN A 674 5.34 -14.53 -7.18
C GLN A 674 5.61 -15.11 -8.56
N PHE A 675 5.32 -16.40 -8.73
CA PHE A 675 5.19 -16.97 -10.06
C PHE A 675 3.82 -16.56 -10.62
N ILE A 676 3.83 -15.92 -11.77
CA ILE A 676 2.65 -15.33 -12.42
C ILE A 676 2.48 -15.83 -13.86
N GLY A 677 3.07 -16.98 -14.20
CA GLY A 677 2.86 -17.68 -15.48
C GLY A 677 4.05 -17.63 -16.43
N GLU A 678 4.21 -18.66 -17.26
CA GLU A 678 5.37 -18.81 -18.17
C GLU A 678 5.23 -18.03 -19.48
N ASP A 679 4.00 -17.65 -19.84
CA ASP A 679 3.68 -17.11 -21.16
C ASP A 679 3.20 -15.65 -21.11
N ILE A 680 3.68 -14.85 -20.17
CA ILE A 680 3.30 -13.42 -20.11
C ILE A 680 3.64 -12.75 -21.43
N SER A 681 2.67 -12.10 -22.05
CA SER A 681 2.87 -11.35 -23.29
C SER A 681 3.06 -9.85 -23.03
N ILE A 682 2.35 -9.32 -22.05
CA ILE A 682 2.46 -7.93 -21.62
C ILE A 682 2.09 -7.79 -20.15
N PHE A 683 2.89 -7.03 -19.41
CA PHE A 683 2.50 -6.57 -18.08
C PHE A 683 1.48 -5.44 -18.21
N GLY A 684 0.45 -5.46 -17.38
CA GLY A 684 -0.55 -4.40 -17.27
C GLY A 684 -0.16 -3.34 -16.24
N VAL A 685 -1.18 -2.64 -15.75
CA VAL A 685 -1.01 -1.59 -14.74
C VAL A 685 -0.66 -2.20 -13.38
N GLY A 686 0.39 -1.67 -12.76
CA GLY A 686 0.72 -1.88 -11.35
C GLY A 686 0.09 -0.76 -10.52
N ASP A 687 -1.00 -1.06 -9.83
CA ASP A 687 -1.81 -0.13 -9.06
C ASP A 687 -1.56 -0.29 -7.56
N PHE A 688 -1.07 0.76 -6.91
CA PHE A 688 -0.96 0.88 -5.47
C PHE A 688 -2.05 1.81 -4.95
N THR A 689 -2.87 1.34 -4.01
CA THR A 689 -3.79 2.21 -3.29
C THR A 689 -3.08 2.72 -2.03
N THR A 690 -2.79 4.03 -1.97
CA THR A 690 -2.00 4.62 -0.88
C THR A 690 -2.73 5.72 -0.10
N THR A 691 -2.23 6.03 1.10
CA THR A 691 -2.59 7.24 1.85
C THR A 691 -1.32 7.95 2.25
N GLU A 692 -1.06 9.08 1.60
CA GLU A 692 0.17 9.87 1.77
C GLU A 692 -0.20 11.29 2.19
N SER A 693 0.43 11.80 3.24
CA SER A 693 0.28 13.19 3.68
C SER A 693 1.62 13.72 4.19
N PRO A 694 2.27 14.64 3.45
CA PRO A 694 1.93 15.08 2.09
C PRO A 694 2.13 13.96 1.05
N ALA A 695 1.63 14.14 -0.18
CA ALA A 695 1.82 13.18 -1.26
C ALA A 695 3.31 13.05 -1.69
N GLY A 696 3.71 11.89 -2.23
CA GLY A 696 5.07 11.64 -2.72
C GLY A 696 6.03 11.12 -1.64
N ARG A 697 5.48 10.46 -0.62
CA ARG A 697 6.22 9.84 0.48
C ARG A 697 6.59 8.39 0.18
N LEU A 698 5.99 7.80 -0.85
CA LEU A 698 6.21 6.42 -1.27
C LEU A 698 6.80 6.35 -2.66
N PHE A 699 7.83 5.53 -2.81
CA PHE A 699 8.40 5.14 -4.10
C PHE A 699 8.15 3.66 -4.33
N PHE A 700 7.69 3.33 -5.53
CA PHE A 700 7.42 1.96 -5.92
C PHE A 700 8.49 1.49 -6.89
N GLU A 701 8.93 0.27 -6.70
CA GLU A 701 9.82 -0.38 -7.64
C GLU A 701 9.34 -1.80 -7.89
N THR A 702 9.56 -2.28 -9.12
CA THR A 702 9.15 -3.61 -9.54
C THR A 702 10.32 -4.30 -10.21
N ARG A 703 10.28 -5.64 -10.27
CA ARG A 703 11.20 -6.45 -11.06
C ARG A 703 10.54 -7.75 -11.51
N ALA A 704 10.96 -8.24 -12.68
CA ALA A 704 10.54 -9.53 -13.19
C ALA A 704 11.72 -10.32 -13.79
N ALA A 705 11.59 -11.64 -13.86
CA ALA A 705 12.56 -12.51 -14.51
C ALA A 705 11.90 -13.76 -15.08
N THR A 706 12.49 -14.33 -16.14
CA THR A 706 12.05 -15.60 -16.77
C THR A 706 12.46 -16.84 -15.97
N PHE A 707 13.28 -16.69 -14.93
CA PHE A 707 13.76 -17.77 -14.07
C PHE A 707 13.42 -17.50 -12.60
N THR A 708 13.32 -18.56 -11.81
CA THR A 708 13.03 -18.47 -10.38
C THR A 708 14.09 -17.65 -9.66
N PHE A 709 13.67 -16.67 -8.86
CA PHE A 709 14.55 -15.95 -7.96
C PHE A 709 13.95 -15.80 -6.57
N THR A 710 14.79 -15.39 -5.61
CA THR A 710 14.36 -15.11 -4.24
C THR A 710 14.38 -13.61 -3.97
N ALA A 711 13.66 -13.16 -2.95
CA ALA A 711 13.62 -11.75 -2.60
C ALA A 711 15.01 -11.13 -2.33
N GLY A 712 15.97 -11.92 -1.87
CA GLY A 712 17.35 -11.49 -1.63
C GLY A 712 18.26 -11.46 -2.85
N ASN A 713 17.81 -11.94 -4.02
CA ASN A 713 18.65 -12.00 -5.22
C ASN A 713 19.00 -10.58 -5.70
N THR A 714 20.29 -10.27 -5.89
CA THR A 714 20.74 -8.93 -6.34
C THR A 714 20.95 -8.83 -7.84
N ASP A 715 20.97 -9.95 -8.56
CA ASP A 715 21.24 -9.99 -10.01
C ASP A 715 20.09 -9.44 -10.87
N ILE A 716 18.91 -9.27 -10.29
CA ILE A 716 17.74 -8.72 -10.98
C ILE A 716 17.54 -7.29 -10.48
N SER A 717 17.80 -6.34 -11.38
CA SER A 717 17.70 -4.91 -11.10
C SER A 717 16.26 -4.49 -10.80
N TRP A 718 16.11 -3.60 -9.83
CA TRP A 718 14.83 -2.94 -9.55
C TRP A 718 14.62 -1.80 -10.55
N THR A 719 13.40 -1.68 -11.08
CA THR A 719 13.00 -0.56 -11.94
C THR A 719 11.99 0.30 -11.20
N SER A 720 12.23 1.61 -11.20
CA SER A 720 11.29 2.58 -10.61
C SER A 720 9.96 2.54 -11.35
N HIS A 721 8.88 2.56 -10.58
CA HIS A 721 7.51 2.43 -11.07
C HIS A 721 6.67 3.60 -10.57
N ALA A 722 6.08 4.35 -11.50
CA ALA A 722 5.08 5.35 -11.14
C ALA A 722 3.75 4.66 -10.84
N ASN A 723 3.09 5.06 -9.76
CA ASN A 723 1.81 4.48 -9.39
C ASN A 723 0.77 4.64 -10.53
N HIS A 724 -0.10 3.64 -10.71
CA HIS A 724 -1.12 3.57 -11.77
C HIS A 724 -0.58 3.63 -13.21
N THR A 725 0.68 3.22 -13.43
CA THR A 725 1.24 3.08 -14.78
C THR A 725 1.46 1.61 -15.15
N THR A 726 1.67 1.35 -16.44
CA THR A 726 2.02 0.03 -16.96
C THR A 726 3.43 -0.35 -16.55
N VAL A 727 3.58 -1.54 -15.96
CA VAL A 727 4.87 -2.07 -15.54
C VAL A 727 5.76 -2.35 -16.76
N GLN A 728 6.97 -1.77 -16.78
CA GLN A 728 7.90 -1.85 -17.90
C GLN A 728 9.01 -2.90 -17.64
N HIS A 729 8.66 -4.19 -17.63
CA HIS A 729 9.63 -5.30 -17.59
C HIS A 729 9.57 -6.13 -18.86
N SER A 730 10.69 -6.79 -19.20
CA SER A 730 10.64 -7.93 -20.10
C SER A 730 9.73 -9.01 -19.51
N THR A 731 8.90 -9.63 -20.34
CA THR A 731 7.97 -10.68 -19.92
C THR A 731 8.70 -11.81 -19.19
N GLY A 732 8.41 -11.96 -17.90
CA GLY A 732 9.13 -12.85 -17.01
C GLY A 732 8.18 -13.53 -16.04
N ALA A 733 8.32 -14.85 -15.90
CA ALA A 733 7.39 -15.68 -15.14
C ALA A 733 7.36 -15.42 -13.63
N TYR A 734 8.36 -14.74 -13.11
CA TYR A 734 8.48 -14.39 -11.71
C TYR A 734 8.45 -12.87 -11.55
N PHE A 735 7.60 -12.36 -10.67
CA PHE A 735 7.42 -10.94 -10.41
C PHE A 735 7.59 -10.61 -8.93
N GLN A 736 8.12 -9.43 -8.65
CA GLN A 736 8.19 -8.88 -7.31
C GLN A 736 8.05 -7.36 -7.35
N PHE A 737 7.44 -6.79 -6.32
CA PHE A 737 7.44 -5.35 -6.09
C PHE A 737 8.05 -5.01 -4.73
N ARG A 738 8.49 -3.77 -4.58
CA ARG A 738 8.86 -3.18 -3.30
C ARG A 738 8.38 -1.74 -3.17
N VAL A 739 8.18 -1.33 -1.93
CA VAL A 739 7.75 0.02 -1.53
C VAL A 739 8.83 0.62 -0.64
N ILE A 740 9.24 1.84 -0.94
CA ILE A 740 10.30 2.58 -0.24
C ILE A 740 9.71 3.85 0.35
N SER A 741 9.88 4.09 1.66
CA SER A 741 9.41 5.30 2.36
C SER A 741 10.55 6.23 2.80
N SER A 742 11.64 6.30 2.02
CA SER A 742 12.83 7.07 2.36
C SER A 742 12.62 8.59 2.42
N SER A 743 11.50 9.11 1.89
CA SER A 743 11.16 10.54 1.93
C SER A 743 10.27 10.93 3.11
N VAL A 744 9.93 9.99 4.00
CA VAL A 744 9.28 10.29 5.28
C VAL A 744 10.32 10.91 6.21
N THR A 745 10.13 12.16 6.57
CA THR A 745 11.09 12.98 7.33
C THR A 745 10.54 13.48 8.66
N SER A 746 9.24 13.32 8.91
CA SER A 746 8.59 13.69 10.17
C SER A 746 7.56 12.65 10.59
N SER A 747 7.36 12.51 11.91
CA SER A 747 6.33 11.63 12.47
C SER A 747 4.89 12.07 12.19
N THR A 748 4.69 13.31 11.75
CA THR A 748 3.36 13.81 11.34
C THR A 748 3.00 13.39 9.92
N GLU A 749 3.95 12.84 9.17
CA GLU A 749 3.73 12.40 7.81
C GLU A 749 3.10 11.01 7.79
N VAL A 750 2.12 10.84 6.91
CA VAL A 750 1.45 9.55 6.70
C VAL A 750 1.95 8.99 5.39
N ALA A 751 2.31 7.70 5.37
CA ALA A 751 2.75 7.03 4.14
C ALA A 751 2.31 5.57 4.15
N GLN A 752 1.07 5.31 3.75
CA GLN A 752 0.45 3.99 3.86
C GLN A 752 0.20 3.37 2.50
N VAL A 753 0.40 2.06 2.38
CA VAL A 753 -0.08 1.27 1.24
C VAL A 753 -1.15 0.33 1.75
N HIS A 754 -2.32 0.34 1.11
CA HIS A 754 -3.49 -0.47 1.45
C HIS A 754 -3.60 -1.71 0.57
N ARG A 755 -3.26 -1.57 -0.71
CA ARG A 755 -3.47 -2.58 -1.74
C ARG A 755 -2.43 -2.45 -2.85
N PHE A 756 -2.00 -3.57 -3.39
CA PHE A 756 -1.33 -3.65 -4.68
C PHE A 756 -2.10 -4.59 -5.62
N ILE A 757 -2.26 -4.17 -6.87
CA ILE A 757 -2.80 -4.97 -7.97
C ILE A 757 -1.83 -4.92 -9.14
N LEU A 758 -1.35 -6.07 -9.59
CA LEU A 758 -0.72 -6.22 -10.90
C LEU A 758 -1.69 -6.94 -11.82
N ASN A 759 -1.99 -6.36 -12.97
CA ASN A 759 -2.63 -7.09 -14.07
C ASN A 759 -1.57 -7.51 -15.08
N TRP A 760 -1.75 -8.64 -15.77
CA TRP A 760 -0.95 -9.00 -16.95
C TRP A 760 -1.80 -9.78 -17.93
N ALA A 761 -1.33 -9.88 -19.18
CA ALA A 761 -1.89 -10.80 -20.15
C ALA A 761 -0.92 -11.97 -20.35
N GLU A 762 -1.47 -13.19 -20.37
CA GLU A 762 -0.76 -14.38 -20.82
C GLU A 762 -1.11 -14.70 -22.27
N GLY A 763 -0.10 -15.05 -23.07
CA GLY A 763 -0.21 -15.33 -24.49
C GLY A 763 -0.34 -14.06 -25.33
N THR A 764 0.22 -14.10 -26.54
CA THR A 764 -0.18 -13.16 -27.60
C THR A 764 -1.25 -13.87 -28.40
N SER A 765 -2.53 -13.50 -28.26
CA SER A 765 -3.53 -14.04 -29.19
C SER A 765 -3.31 -13.36 -30.53
N ALA A 766 -2.82 -14.12 -31.51
CA ALA A 766 -2.98 -13.71 -32.90
C ALA A 766 -4.47 -13.47 -33.14
N LYS A 767 -4.81 -12.46 -33.93
CA LYS A 767 -6.18 -12.32 -34.43
C LYS A 767 -6.54 -13.62 -35.16
N GLY A 768 -7.68 -14.19 -34.83
CA GLY A 768 -8.21 -15.36 -35.50
C GLY A 768 -8.40 -15.08 -36.99
N ALA A 769 -8.39 -16.13 -37.80
CA ALA A 769 -8.70 -16.03 -39.21
C ALA A 769 -9.81 -17.02 -39.53
N SER A 770 -10.86 -16.59 -40.21
CA SER A 770 -11.89 -17.51 -40.66
C SER A 770 -12.43 -17.17 -42.04
N LEU A 771 -13.04 -18.17 -42.66
CA LEU A 771 -13.55 -18.15 -44.02
C LEU A 771 -14.68 -19.16 -44.11
N VAL A 772 -15.70 -18.84 -44.92
CA VAL A 772 -16.66 -19.84 -45.41
C VAL A 772 -16.41 -20.10 -46.88
N LEU A 773 -16.10 -21.35 -47.22
CA LEU A 773 -15.86 -21.82 -48.58
C LEU A 773 -16.61 -23.13 -48.79
N ASP A 774 -17.35 -23.26 -49.89
CA ASP A 774 -18.08 -24.50 -50.24
C ASP A 774 -18.93 -25.06 -49.09
N ARG A 775 -19.62 -24.18 -48.36
CA ARG A 775 -20.45 -24.52 -47.19
C ARG A 775 -19.66 -25.18 -46.04
N ARG A 776 -18.35 -24.91 -45.96
CA ARG A 776 -17.50 -25.26 -44.82
C ARG A 776 -17.12 -24.01 -44.06
N TYR A 777 -17.05 -24.09 -42.74
CA TYR A 777 -16.49 -23.03 -41.91
C TYR A 777 -15.06 -23.41 -41.53
N ILE A 778 -14.09 -22.62 -42.00
CA ILE A 778 -12.67 -22.79 -41.72
C ILE A 778 -12.29 -21.76 -40.67
N MET A 779 -11.78 -22.21 -39.53
CA MET A 779 -11.41 -21.38 -38.40
C MET A 779 -9.95 -21.65 -38.01
N CYS A 780 -9.07 -20.72 -38.30
CA CYS A 780 -7.66 -20.78 -37.91
C CYS A 780 -7.41 -19.96 -36.64
N VAL A 781 -6.76 -20.59 -35.69
CA VAL A 781 -6.51 -20.12 -34.32
C VAL A 781 -5.10 -20.51 -33.87
N THR A 782 -4.65 -19.91 -32.76
CA THR A 782 -3.40 -20.22 -32.09
C THR A 782 -3.65 -21.25 -31.01
N ILE A 783 -2.85 -22.30 -30.96
CA ILE A 783 -2.91 -23.36 -29.95
C ILE A 783 -1.57 -23.54 -29.22
N SER A 784 -0.42 -23.24 -29.85
CA SER A 784 0.89 -23.42 -29.22
C SER A 784 1.34 -22.21 -28.43
N SER A 785 2.17 -22.46 -27.41
CA SER A 785 2.48 -21.43 -26.43
C SER A 785 3.40 -20.31 -26.89
N SER A 786 4.26 -20.63 -27.83
CA SER A 786 5.25 -19.73 -28.39
C SER A 786 4.80 -19.07 -29.69
N SER A 787 3.64 -19.44 -30.24
CA SER A 787 3.20 -18.95 -31.55
C SER A 787 2.49 -17.61 -31.45
N THR A 788 2.95 -16.65 -32.25
CA THR A 788 2.26 -15.36 -32.49
C THR A 788 1.36 -15.42 -33.74
N ILE A 789 1.14 -16.61 -34.27
CA ILE A 789 0.40 -16.87 -35.52
C ILE A 789 -0.67 -17.94 -35.26
N ASN A 790 -1.68 -18.03 -36.14
CA ASN A 790 -2.62 -19.15 -36.07
C ASN A 790 -1.94 -20.39 -36.64
N ASP A 791 -1.64 -21.34 -35.77
CA ASP A 791 -0.88 -22.57 -36.02
C ASP A 791 -1.76 -23.83 -36.16
N SER A 792 -3.08 -23.66 -36.05
CA SER A 792 -4.06 -24.72 -36.25
C SER A 792 -5.34 -24.19 -36.88
N CYS A 793 -5.96 -24.98 -37.75
CA CYS A 793 -7.28 -24.68 -38.31
C CYS A 793 -8.25 -25.81 -38.02
N GLU A 794 -9.41 -25.48 -37.49
CA GLU A 794 -10.54 -26.39 -37.34
C GLU A 794 -11.55 -26.10 -38.47
N ILE A 795 -11.97 -27.15 -39.17
CA ILE A 795 -12.86 -27.08 -40.34
C ILE A 795 -14.15 -27.81 -40.00
N LEU A 796 -15.26 -27.09 -39.97
CA LEU A 796 -16.59 -27.68 -39.94
C LEU A 796 -16.98 -28.09 -41.36
N GLN A 797 -17.03 -29.40 -41.57
CA GLN A 797 -17.39 -30.02 -42.84
C GLN A 797 -18.91 -30.00 -43.07
N THR A 798 -19.34 -30.21 -44.32
CA THR A 798 -20.76 -30.22 -44.70
C THR A 798 -21.58 -31.35 -44.06
N ASN A 799 -20.93 -32.38 -43.52
CA ASN A 799 -21.54 -33.48 -42.77
C ASN A 799 -21.62 -33.18 -41.25
N ASN A 800 -21.33 -31.96 -40.81
CA ASN A 800 -21.24 -31.56 -39.40
C ASN A 800 -20.17 -32.31 -38.58
N GLU A 801 -19.10 -32.78 -39.25
CA GLU A 801 -17.89 -33.26 -38.59
C GLU A 801 -16.78 -32.21 -38.62
N TRP A 802 -15.88 -32.29 -37.62
CA TRP A 802 -14.78 -31.36 -37.46
C TRP A 802 -13.45 -32.00 -37.86
N THR A 803 -12.80 -31.41 -38.86
CA THR A 803 -11.44 -31.78 -39.29
C THR A 803 -10.44 -30.76 -38.76
N ARG A 804 -9.30 -31.23 -38.24
CA ARG A 804 -8.22 -30.36 -37.80
C ARG A 804 -7.07 -30.41 -38.78
N LEU A 805 -6.50 -29.25 -39.06
CA LEU A 805 -5.25 -29.09 -39.77
C LEU A 805 -4.25 -28.44 -38.81
N GLU A 806 -3.08 -29.04 -38.65
CA GLU A 806 -2.00 -28.54 -37.79
C GLU A 806 -0.82 -28.08 -38.64
N GLY A 807 -0.03 -27.15 -38.10
CA GLY A 807 1.20 -26.63 -38.73
C GLY A 807 0.96 -25.62 -39.86
N ILE A 808 -0.30 -25.27 -40.12
CA ILE A 808 -0.69 -24.15 -40.97
C ILE A 808 -0.25 -22.87 -40.26
N SER A 809 0.28 -21.89 -40.99
CA SER A 809 0.58 -20.55 -40.46
C SER A 809 -0.24 -19.54 -41.25
N VAL A 810 -1.34 -19.07 -40.67
CA VAL A 810 -2.25 -18.13 -41.37
C VAL A 810 -2.65 -16.99 -40.45
N SER A 811 -2.30 -15.75 -40.80
CA SER A 811 -2.73 -14.57 -40.05
C SER A 811 -4.09 -14.03 -40.49
N ALA A 812 -4.47 -14.26 -41.75
CA ALA A 812 -5.75 -13.85 -42.31
C ALA A 812 -6.20 -14.79 -43.43
N LEU A 813 -7.52 -14.98 -43.54
CA LEU A 813 -8.18 -15.72 -44.61
C LEU A 813 -9.17 -14.80 -45.31
N THR A 814 -9.24 -14.90 -46.63
CA THR A 814 -10.26 -14.22 -47.44
C THR A 814 -10.52 -14.97 -48.73
N THR A 815 -11.49 -14.53 -49.52
CA THR A 815 -11.72 -15.02 -50.89
C THR A 815 -11.37 -13.92 -51.89
N PHE A 816 -10.60 -14.26 -52.92
CA PHE A 816 -10.29 -13.35 -54.01
C PHE A 816 -10.37 -14.12 -55.34
N ASP A 817 -11.12 -13.63 -56.31
CA ASP A 817 -11.37 -14.32 -57.59
C ASP A 817 -11.88 -15.78 -57.40
N ASN A 818 -12.79 -15.98 -56.44
CA ASN A 818 -13.30 -17.28 -56.00
C ASN A 818 -12.26 -18.26 -55.41
N ASP A 819 -10.99 -17.87 -55.31
CA ASP A 819 -9.96 -18.67 -54.66
C ASP A 819 -9.89 -18.31 -53.16
N PRO A 820 -9.78 -19.31 -52.27
CA PRO A 820 -9.43 -19.06 -50.88
C PRO A 820 -7.98 -18.59 -50.78
N ILE A 821 -7.79 -17.43 -50.19
CA ILE A 821 -6.51 -16.78 -50.00
C ILE A 821 -6.12 -16.86 -48.52
N GLY A 822 -4.89 -17.31 -48.28
CA GLY A 822 -4.25 -17.29 -46.97
C GLY A 822 -3.06 -16.34 -46.95
N VAL A 823 -3.01 -15.49 -45.94
CA VAL A 823 -1.85 -14.67 -45.64
C VAL A 823 -1.01 -15.38 -44.59
N ASP A 824 0.23 -15.70 -44.92
CA ASP A 824 1.15 -16.36 -43.99
C ASP A 824 1.64 -15.35 -42.93
N GLY A 825 1.63 -15.79 -41.66
CA GLY A 825 2.20 -15.03 -40.55
C GLY A 825 3.72 -15.23 -40.39
N SER A 826 4.31 -16.23 -41.05
CA SER A 826 5.74 -16.54 -40.98
C SER A 826 6.31 -16.95 -42.35
N THR A 827 7.59 -16.74 -42.62
CA THR A 827 8.15 -17.08 -43.94
C THR A 827 8.40 -18.59 -44.15
N ASN A 828 8.14 -19.45 -43.14
CA ASN A 828 8.71 -20.81 -43.07
C ASN A 828 7.70 -21.95 -42.78
N SER A 829 6.38 -21.78 -42.93
CA SER A 829 5.44 -22.87 -42.62
C SER A 829 5.58 -24.07 -43.57
N ALA A 830 5.82 -25.25 -42.98
CA ALA A 830 6.02 -26.51 -43.69
C ALA A 830 4.75 -27.13 -44.29
N VAL A 831 3.56 -26.62 -43.95
CA VAL A 831 2.27 -27.26 -44.29
C VAL A 831 1.74 -26.85 -45.66
N TRP A 832 2.29 -25.80 -46.25
CA TRP A 832 1.93 -25.39 -47.62
C TRP A 832 2.35 -26.39 -48.69
N LYS A 833 3.30 -27.29 -48.41
CA LYS A 833 3.67 -28.38 -49.33
C LYS A 833 2.55 -29.39 -49.52
N ILE A 834 1.77 -29.68 -48.48
CA ILE A 834 0.69 -30.69 -48.51
C ILE A 834 -0.54 -30.19 -49.29
N MET A 835 -0.66 -28.88 -49.56
CA MET A 835 -1.77 -28.30 -50.33
C MET A 835 -1.38 -27.84 -51.75
N GLN A 836 -0.10 -27.89 -52.10
CA GLN A 836 0.40 -27.61 -53.45
C GLN A 836 0.67 -28.88 -54.26
N GLU A 837 1.01 -29.98 -53.58
CA GLU A 837 0.98 -31.35 -54.10
C GLU A 837 -0.48 -31.84 -54.11
#